data_AF-A0A969QXI3-F1
#
_entry.id   AF-A0A969QXI3-F1
#
_cell.length_a   1.000
_cell.length_b   1.000
_cell.length_c   1.000
_cell.angle_alpha   90.00
_cell.angle_beta   90.00
_cell.angle_gamma   90.00
#
_symmetry.space_group_name_H-M   'P 1'
#
loop_
_entity.id
_entity.type
_entity.pdbx_description
1 polymer ?
#
loop_
_entity_poly.entity_id
_entity_poly.type
_entity_poly.pdbx_seq_one_letter_code
_entity_poly.pdbx_strand_id
1 'polypeptide(L)'
;MARPNYGPQAKQRTQRLLEDLLNYANHDWDAEIRSPIRTHWQSDRQLVVRTKLRFLVELTAQDPYADKLTPEQIREALRRLQDFMGVLEDNRPATQGSEDWHFTLKLWHRRQDLSANLQKFDHEWEQRRSLKSKQVAPSQSTRQDWADAPEITVFYGREHELATLEQWAIADKSHLMTILGMGGVGKTALAIKLAEQIQHHFEVVVWRSLRHAPAIDALLTDLIRSLASPDIPLAATFEGQLLQLLNALRDCRCLLILDNLESVLGVDDRAGELLRCVAEGRHQSCGVVTSREKPQGRLGRSLALSGLNTAAGAMLLQDFGLATTPTTPTLVARYAGNPLALQIAAPTILELFKGSTERFLDYGAVVFGDISDLLDQQFQRLSPIEKQVMTALAVHREAVTLNALQPDLLPAVSHAMLLTTIDSLYRRSLIEQATDGGDDLGFTQQSVVMEYVTQRLVNQVVDELMNLNVEQMNHQFLLDAQAKDYIQATQNRLVLQPIAELLIQQLGNREKVRQGLNQYLAQLKSKEQTSGYAAGNLLNLLWSMGVDLSELDFSHLAIWKVYLQGMQLHRVNFRQADLSKSVFTQISGDILSVVFNPEGNGLATGIDRTIVIWQIANSQQCFSLQGHTAWVTALGYSPDGQWLASGSHDHSVRLWNMQTQECHKILQGHTSWVQAIAYNSTGDLLASGGNDKEIRIWRSQTGECVQILRGHNSRIFSLAFQPQSSMLFSSSSDRMVKTFGIQNRDSAYTHLRLR
;
A
#
# COMPACT_ATOMS: atom_id res chain seq x y z
N MET A 1 1.65 29.60 -12.34
CA MET A 1 0.40 29.51 -11.55
C MET A 1 -0.22 28.15 -11.83
N ALA A 2 -0.30 27.28 -10.81
CA ALA A 2 -0.87 25.94 -10.94
C ALA A 2 -2.35 26.02 -11.33
N ARG A 3 -2.81 25.15 -12.25
CA ARG A 3 -4.22 25.05 -12.62
C ARG A 3 -5.00 24.42 -11.45
N PRO A 4 -6.15 24.97 -11.01
CA PRO A 4 -6.96 24.33 -9.98
C PRO A 4 -7.47 22.97 -10.48
N ASN A 5 -7.33 21.91 -9.67
CA ASN A 5 -7.85 20.58 -9.97
C ASN A 5 -9.37 20.56 -9.75
N TYR A 6 -10.15 20.43 -10.83
CA TYR A 6 -11.64 20.39 -10.82
C TYR A 6 -12.20 18.96 -10.73
N GLY A 7 -11.52 18.10 -9.98
CA GLY A 7 -11.86 16.68 -9.83
C GLY A 7 -13.11 16.38 -8.98
N PRO A 8 -13.51 15.10 -8.89
CA PRO A 8 -14.68 14.67 -8.13
C PRO A 8 -14.59 14.99 -6.62
N GLN A 9 -13.40 14.87 -6.01
CA GLN A 9 -13.20 15.25 -4.61
C GLN A 9 -13.42 16.75 -4.38
N ALA A 10 -12.99 17.57 -5.34
CA ALA A 10 -13.16 19.02 -5.32
C ALA A 10 -14.64 19.43 -5.35
N LYS A 11 -15.44 18.72 -6.15
CA LYS A 11 -16.91 18.87 -6.22
C LYS A 11 -17.55 18.53 -4.88
N GLN A 12 -17.25 17.34 -4.35
CA GLN A 12 -17.83 16.85 -3.10
C GLN A 12 -17.56 17.78 -1.92
N ARG A 13 -16.31 18.26 -1.77
CA ARG A 13 -15.94 19.22 -0.69
C ARG A 13 -16.70 20.54 -0.81
N THR A 14 -16.87 21.04 -2.04
CA THR A 14 -17.54 22.33 -2.30
C THR A 14 -19.06 22.21 -2.09
N GLN A 15 -19.64 21.10 -2.53
CA GLN A 15 -21.05 20.76 -2.33
C GLN A 15 -21.37 20.63 -0.84
N ARG A 16 -20.54 19.91 -0.08
CA ARG A 16 -20.69 19.74 1.36
C ARG A 16 -20.67 21.08 2.09
N LEU A 17 -19.68 21.94 1.82
CA LEU A 17 -19.63 23.27 2.44
C LEU A 17 -20.89 24.09 2.14
N LEU A 18 -21.41 24.02 0.90
CA LEU A 18 -22.64 24.70 0.51
C LEU A 18 -23.87 24.14 1.25
N GLU A 19 -23.98 22.82 1.32
CA GLU A 19 -25.06 22.11 2.03
C GLU A 19 -25.06 22.45 3.53
N ASP A 20 -23.91 22.33 4.19
CA ASP A 20 -23.76 22.63 5.61
C ASP A 20 -24.13 24.09 5.92
N LEU A 21 -23.70 25.03 5.08
CA LEU A 21 -24.03 26.45 5.23
C LEU A 21 -25.53 26.74 5.06
N LEU A 22 -26.19 26.06 4.11
CA LEU A 22 -27.62 26.23 3.87
C LEU A 22 -28.45 25.59 4.96
N ASN A 23 -28.08 24.39 5.40
CA ASN A 23 -28.69 23.73 6.55
C ASN A 23 -28.58 24.60 7.79
N TYR A 24 -27.38 25.11 8.06
CA TYR A 24 -27.11 26.00 9.17
C TYR A 24 -27.93 27.30 9.11
N ALA A 25 -28.06 27.92 7.94
CA ALA A 25 -28.80 29.18 7.77
C ALA A 25 -30.32 29.02 7.70
N ASN A 26 -30.83 27.81 7.45
CA ASN A 26 -32.27 27.49 7.39
C ASN A 26 -32.82 27.01 8.74
N HIS A 27 -31.98 26.56 9.65
CA HIS A 27 -32.38 26.32 11.03
C HIS A 27 -32.38 27.67 11.76
N ASP A 28 -33.56 28.16 12.15
CA ASP A 28 -33.70 29.36 12.98
C ASP A 28 -33.13 29.05 14.37
N TRP A 29 -31.86 29.38 14.58
CA TRP A 29 -31.31 29.47 15.93
C TRP A 29 -31.86 30.75 16.54
N ASP A 30 -32.70 30.62 17.57
CA ASP A 30 -33.30 31.73 18.31
C ASP A 30 -32.26 32.84 18.58
N ALA A 31 -32.69 34.08 18.28
CA ALA A 31 -31.88 35.28 18.13
C ALA A 31 -31.16 35.79 19.41
N GLU A 32 -30.96 34.97 20.44
CA GLU A 32 -30.38 35.38 21.73
C GLU A 32 -29.03 34.75 22.08
N ILE A 33 -28.43 33.90 21.24
CA ILE A 33 -27.09 33.34 21.51
C ILE A 33 -26.11 33.79 20.43
N ARG A 34 -24.96 34.32 20.86
CA ARG A 34 -23.82 34.76 20.04
C ARG A 34 -23.29 33.61 19.17
N SER A 35 -23.96 33.34 18.05
CA SER A 35 -23.45 32.35 17.13
C SER A 35 -22.17 32.88 16.45
N PRO A 36 -21.10 32.07 16.36
CA PRO A 36 -19.87 32.44 15.69
C PRO A 36 -20.00 32.60 14.17
N ILE A 37 -21.05 32.04 13.55
CA ILE A 37 -21.40 32.22 12.13
C ILE A 37 -22.68 33.05 12.06
N ARG A 38 -22.55 34.33 11.66
CA ARG A 38 -23.69 35.23 11.48
C ARG A 38 -24.23 35.11 10.06
N THR A 39 -25.47 34.67 9.93
CA THR A 39 -26.18 34.51 8.66
C THR A 39 -27.35 35.48 8.61
N HIS A 40 -27.61 36.07 7.45
CA HIS A 40 -28.75 36.96 7.23
C HIS A 40 -29.28 36.79 5.80
N TRP A 41 -30.55 36.46 5.66
CA TRP A 41 -31.21 36.38 4.37
C TRP A 41 -31.63 37.77 3.90
N GLN A 42 -31.01 38.29 2.83
CA GLN A 42 -31.42 39.54 2.18
C GLN A 42 -32.65 39.34 1.29
N SER A 43 -32.83 38.13 0.77
CA SER A 43 -34.02 37.68 0.03
C SER A 43 -34.11 36.16 0.10
N ASP A 44 -35.19 35.57 -0.42
CA ASP A 44 -35.37 34.11 -0.50
C ASP A 44 -34.29 33.36 -1.32
N ARG A 45 -33.38 34.07 -1.98
CA ARG A 45 -32.28 33.52 -2.79
C ARG A 45 -30.92 34.13 -2.48
N GLN A 46 -30.80 35.00 -1.47
CA GLN A 46 -29.54 35.66 -1.14
C GLN A 46 -29.24 35.54 0.35
N LEU A 47 -28.20 34.78 0.66
CA LEU A 47 -27.71 34.56 2.02
C LEU A 47 -26.41 35.32 2.23
N VAL A 48 -26.42 36.26 3.18
CA VAL A 48 -25.22 36.97 3.63
C VAL A 48 -24.61 36.25 4.81
N VAL A 49 -23.32 35.95 4.73
CA VAL A 49 -22.56 35.27 5.79
C VAL A 49 -21.45 36.18 6.30
N ARG A 50 -21.28 36.24 7.62
CA ARG A 50 -20.15 36.86 8.33
C ARG A 50 -19.62 35.89 9.38
N THR A 51 -18.37 35.46 9.23
CA THR A 51 -17.79 34.42 10.09
C THR A 51 -16.27 34.46 10.09
N LYS A 52 -15.64 33.64 10.93
CA LYS A 52 -14.21 33.31 10.83
C LYS A 52 -14.02 31.95 10.18
N LEU A 53 -12.91 31.77 9.46
CA LEU A 53 -12.60 30.51 8.76
C LEU A 53 -12.68 29.27 9.67
N ARG A 54 -12.15 29.35 10.90
CA ARG A 54 -12.21 28.25 11.87
C ARG A 54 -13.62 27.74 12.18
N PHE A 55 -14.62 28.61 12.13
CA PHE A 55 -16.01 28.25 12.42
C PHE A 55 -16.68 27.56 11.23
N LEU A 56 -16.25 27.85 10.00
CA LEU A 56 -16.63 27.05 8.83
C LEU A 56 -16.03 25.64 8.90
N VAL A 57 -14.81 25.52 9.41
CA VAL A 57 -14.16 24.21 9.65
C VAL A 57 -14.94 23.40 10.69
N GLU A 58 -15.36 24.03 11.79
CA GLU A 58 -16.21 23.40 12.81
C GLU A 58 -17.61 23.03 12.28
N LEU A 59 -18.20 23.86 11.41
CA LEU A 59 -19.50 23.59 10.81
C LEU A 59 -19.50 22.26 10.04
N THR A 60 -18.42 22.01 9.27
CA THR A 60 -18.29 20.76 8.50
C THR A 60 -18.03 19.54 9.37
N ALA A 61 -17.74 19.69 10.66
CA ALA A 61 -17.44 18.59 11.58
C ALA A 61 -18.68 18.01 12.29
N GLN A 62 -19.89 18.48 11.96
CA GLN A 62 -21.13 18.03 12.60
C GLN A 62 -21.62 16.65 12.14
N ASP A 63 -21.06 16.11 11.06
CA ASP A 63 -21.31 14.73 10.60
C ASP A 63 -20.34 13.73 11.27
N PRO A 64 -20.81 12.75 12.08
CA PRO A 64 -19.96 11.77 12.74
C PRO A 64 -19.22 10.82 11.79
N TYR A 65 -19.60 10.76 10.52
CA TYR A 65 -19.12 9.76 9.55
C TYR A 65 -18.24 10.35 8.43
N ALA A 66 -17.99 11.66 8.43
CA ALA A 66 -17.29 12.34 7.34
C ALA A 66 -16.15 13.25 7.83
N ASP A 67 -14.94 13.09 7.27
CA ASP A 67 -13.74 13.83 7.68
C ASP A 67 -13.92 15.35 7.67
N LYS A 68 -13.34 16.01 8.68
CA LYS A 68 -13.37 17.48 8.84
C LYS A 68 -12.59 18.16 7.70
N LEU A 69 -13.19 19.15 7.03
CA LEU A 69 -12.49 19.90 5.98
C LEU A 69 -11.39 20.77 6.61
N THR A 70 -10.19 20.79 6.00
CA THR A 70 -9.09 21.65 6.44
C THR A 70 -9.35 23.12 6.08
N PRO A 71 -8.71 24.09 6.77
CA PRO A 71 -8.83 25.51 6.44
C PRO A 71 -8.55 25.80 4.96
N GLU A 72 -7.55 25.14 4.36
CA GLU A 72 -7.16 25.26 2.96
C GLU A 72 -8.27 24.75 2.02
N GLN A 73 -8.88 23.61 2.35
CA GLN A 73 -10.00 23.05 1.58
C GLN A 73 -11.22 23.96 1.60
N ILE A 74 -11.51 24.63 2.72
CA ILE A 74 -12.61 25.61 2.80
C ILE A 74 -12.31 26.86 1.98
N ARG A 75 -11.09 27.40 2.05
CA ARG A 75 -10.70 28.55 1.21
C ARG A 75 -10.87 28.22 -0.28
N GLU A 76 -10.46 27.02 -0.68
CA GLU A 76 -10.57 26.55 -2.05
C GLU A 76 -12.04 26.33 -2.46
N ALA A 77 -12.88 25.76 -1.60
CA ALA A 77 -14.31 25.61 -1.86
C ALA A 77 -15.02 26.98 -2.01
N LEU A 78 -14.74 27.95 -1.14
CA LEU A 78 -15.28 29.31 -1.26
C LEU A 78 -14.82 30.00 -2.54
N ARG A 79 -13.53 29.88 -2.88
CA ARG A 79 -12.99 30.39 -4.15
C ARG A 79 -13.69 29.76 -5.35
N ARG A 80 -14.04 28.47 -5.30
CA ARG A 80 -14.78 27.82 -6.39
C ARG A 80 -16.23 28.28 -6.49
N LEU A 81 -16.91 28.47 -5.36
CA LEU A 81 -18.24 29.08 -5.39
C LEU A 81 -18.20 30.50 -5.99
N GLN A 82 -17.11 31.23 -5.79
CA GLN A 82 -16.88 32.56 -6.35
C GLN A 82 -16.49 32.53 -7.83
N ASP A 83 -15.29 32.03 -8.14
CA ASP A 83 -14.67 32.13 -9.46
C ASP A 83 -15.22 31.09 -10.44
N PHE A 84 -15.50 29.87 -9.96
CA PHE A 84 -15.93 28.77 -10.82
C PHE A 84 -17.44 28.75 -11.05
N MET A 85 -18.25 29.03 -10.02
CA MET A 85 -19.71 28.96 -10.09
C MET A 85 -20.39 30.33 -10.19
N GLY A 86 -19.74 31.41 -9.76
CA GLY A 86 -20.36 32.75 -9.71
C GLY A 86 -21.50 32.87 -8.70
N VAL A 87 -21.57 31.93 -7.75
CA VAL A 87 -22.62 31.81 -6.74
C VAL A 87 -22.24 32.58 -5.48
N LEU A 88 -20.96 32.78 -5.23
CA LEU A 88 -20.45 33.55 -4.10
C LEU A 88 -19.95 34.92 -4.57
N GLU A 89 -20.38 35.96 -3.88
CA GLU A 89 -19.86 37.32 -4.01
C GLU A 89 -19.10 37.68 -2.72
N ASP A 90 -17.80 37.95 -2.83
CA ASP A 90 -16.97 38.36 -1.69
C ASP A 90 -17.21 39.85 -1.39
N ASN A 91 -17.70 40.15 -0.19
CA ASN A 91 -18.09 41.49 0.25
C ASN A 91 -16.99 42.17 1.08
N ARG A 92 -15.76 41.62 1.13
CA ARG A 92 -14.67 42.19 1.94
C ARG A 92 -14.02 43.39 1.24
N PRO A 93 -13.81 44.52 1.96
CA PRO A 93 -13.33 45.77 1.34
C PRO A 93 -11.85 45.78 0.95
N ALA A 94 -10.97 45.00 1.61
CA ALA A 94 -9.59 44.76 1.22
C ALA A 94 -8.95 43.76 2.19
N THR A 95 -8.64 42.52 1.77
CA THR A 95 -7.54 41.65 2.28
C THR A 95 -7.67 40.23 1.72
N GLN A 96 -6.76 39.83 0.82
CA GLN A 96 -6.44 38.41 0.65
C GLN A 96 -5.68 37.95 1.91
N GLY A 97 -6.23 36.99 2.66
CA GLY A 97 -5.56 36.38 3.82
C GLY A 97 -6.19 36.66 5.20
N SER A 98 -7.25 37.47 5.29
CA SER A 98 -7.98 37.65 6.56
C SER A 98 -8.72 36.37 6.99
N GLU A 99 -8.70 36.07 8.29
CA GLU A 99 -9.52 35.01 8.89
C GLU A 99 -11.01 35.38 8.91
N ASP A 100 -11.34 36.66 8.80
CA ASP A 100 -12.71 37.16 8.72
C ASP A 100 -13.23 37.06 7.28
N TRP A 101 -14.36 36.37 7.13
CA TRP A 101 -15.06 36.15 5.88
C TRP A 101 -16.39 36.87 5.88
N HIS A 102 -16.64 37.63 4.81
CA HIS A 102 -17.91 38.28 4.57
C HIS A 102 -18.29 38.10 3.09
N PHE A 103 -19.34 37.34 2.81
CA PHE A 103 -19.75 37.04 1.44
C PHE A 103 -21.26 36.85 1.32
N THR A 104 -21.77 36.96 0.09
CA THR A 104 -23.17 36.69 -0.26
C THR A 104 -23.25 35.46 -1.15
N LEU A 105 -24.04 34.45 -0.77
CA LEU A 105 -24.41 33.33 -1.63
C LEU A 105 -25.70 33.64 -2.39
N LYS A 106 -25.64 33.57 -3.72
CA LYS A 106 -26.76 33.78 -4.66
C LYS A 106 -27.27 32.43 -5.15
N LEU A 107 -28.36 31.96 -4.54
CA LEU A 107 -28.95 30.65 -4.82
C LEU A 107 -29.77 30.63 -6.12
N TRP A 108 -29.85 29.45 -6.73
CA TRP A 108 -30.65 29.22 -7.93
C TRP A 108 -32.15 29.11 -7.62
N HIS A 109 -32.48 28.46 -6.51
CA HIS A 109 -33.85 28.20 -6.04
C HIS A 109 -34.08 28.84 -4.66
N ARG A 110 -35.32 28.81 -4.17
CA ARG A 110 -35.67 29.41 -2.86
C ARG A 110 -34.94 28.67 -1.74
N ARG A 111 -34.66 29.36 -0.62
CA ARG A 111 -33.91 28.80 0.53
C ARG A 111 -34.47 27.48 1.08
N GLN A 112 -35.78 27.25 0.95
CA GLN A 112 -36.47 26.03 1.40
C GLN A 112 -36.21 24.82 0.49
N ASP A 113 -35.77 25.03 -0.75
CA ASP A 113 -35.55 23.98 -1.74
C ASP A 113 -34.06 23.56 -1.77
N LEU A 114 -33.56 23.00 -0.66
CA LEU A 114 -32.16 22.60 -0.54
C LEU A 114 -31.75 21.60 -1.63
N SER A 115 -32.56 20.55 -1.83
CA SER A 115 -32.30 19.51 -2.83
C SER A 115 -32.24 20.08 -4.25
N ALA A 116 -33.11 21.03 -4.60
CA ALA A 116 -33.10 21.68 -5.90
C ALA A 116 -31.84 22.55 -6.09
N ASN A 117 -31.40 23.25 -5.05
CA ASN A 117 -30.15 24.03 -5.09
C ASN A 117 -28.92 23.11 -5.24
N LEU A 118 -28.87 21.96 -4.56
CA LEU A 118 -27.77 21.00 -4.69
C LEU A 118 -27.76 20.30 -6.06
N GLN A 119 -28.92 19.91 -6.59
CA GLN A 119 -29.03 19.36 -7.95
C GLN A 119 -28.60 20.39 -9.01
N LYS A 120 -28.99 21.66 -8.82
CA LYS A 120 -28.59 22.72 -9.73
C LYS A 120 -27.09 23.04 -9.63
N PHE A 121 -26.51 22.97 -8.42
CA PHE A 121 -25.07 23.00 -8.23
C PHE A 121 -24.38 21.89 -9.03
N ASP A 122 -24.84 20.64 -8.93
CA ASP A 122 -24.27 19.51 -9.65
C ASP A 122 -24.35 19.71 -11.17
N HIS A 123 -25.48 20.19 -11.66
CA HIS A 123 -25.69 20.45 -13.07
C HIS A 123 -24.77 21.57 -13.59
N GLU A 124 -24.68 22.70 -12.89
CA GLU A 124 -23.79 23.81 -13.26
C GLU A 124 -22.31 23.39 -13.18
N TRP A 125 -21.95 22.56 -12.19
CA TRP A 125 -20.61 22.01 -12.05
C TRP A 125 -20.23 21.14 -13.25
N GLU A 126 -21.09 20.20 -13.65
CA GLU A 126 -20.86 19.36 -14.83
C GLU A 126 -20.91 20.18 -16.13
N GLN A 127 -21.80 21.18 -16.24
CA GLN A 127 -21.83 22.05 -17.41
C GLN A 127 -20.53 22.85 -17.57
N ARG A 128 -20.03 23.48 -16.50
CA ARG A 128 -18.77 24.27 -16.55
C ARG A 128 -17.53 23.39 -16.66
N ARG A 129 -17.58 22.16 -16.13
CA ARG A 129 -16.59 21.12 -16.43
C ARG A 129 -16.61 20.75 -17.92
N SER A 130 -17.80 20.61 -18.52
CA SER A 130 -18.00 20.28 -19.94
C SER A 130 -17.78 21.45 -20.90
N LEU A 131 -17.79 22.70 -20.43
CA LEU A 131 -17.58 23.88 -21.29
C LEU A 131 -16.12 24.01 -21.76
N LYS A 132 -15.17 23.28 -21.16
CA LYS A 132 -13.82 23.07 -21.74
C LYS A 132 -13.79 22.05 -22.89
N SER A 133 -14.90 21.39 -23.22
CA SER A 133 -15.04 20.52 -24.40
C SER A 133 -16.07 21.01 -25.42
N LYS A 134 -16.66 22.21 -25.24
CA LYS A 134 -17.62 22.78 -26.19
C LYS A 134 -16.98 23.76 -27.18
N GLN A 135 -16.02 23.25 -27.95
CA GLN A 135 -15.67 23.81 -29.27
C GLN A 135 -15.30 22.71 -30.27
N VAL A 136 -15.96 21.55 -30.23
CA VAL A 136 -16.00 20.62 -31.37
C VAL A 136 -17.37 19.94 -31.38
N ALA A 137 -17.95 19.79 -32.58
CA ALA A 137 -19.20 19.07 -32.84
C ALA A 137 -19.07 17.57 -32.46
N PRO A 138 -20.17 16.81 -32.37
CA PRO A 138 -20.23 15.58 -31.57
C PRO A 138 -19.49 14.41 -32.25
N SER A 139 -18.47 13.88 -31.58
CA SER A 139 -17.93 12.54 -31.84
C SER A 139 -17.82 11.76 -30.52
N GLN A 140 -18.01 10.44 -30.61
CA GLN A 140 -18.07 9.49 -29.50
C GLN A 140 -16.93 9.71 -28.48
N SER A 141 -17.26 9.79 -27.18
CA SER A 141 -16.25 9.95 -26.13
C SER A 141 -15.41 8.68 -25.98
N THR A 142 -14.15 8.71 -26.40
CA THR A 142 -13.18 7.63 -26.14
C THR A 142 -13.00 7.43 -24.64
N ARG A 143 -13.19 6.19 -24.15
CA ARG A 143 -12.86 5.80 -22.78
C ARG A 143 -11.34 5.61 -22.68
N GLN A 144 -10.70 6.21 -21.68
CA GLN A 144 -9.25 6.14 -21.52
C GLN A 144 -8.88 5.65 -20.13
N ASP A 145 -7.96 4.70 -20.07
CA ASP A 145 -7.38 4.16 -18.86
C ASP A 145 -5.85 4.15 -19.02
N TRP A 146 -5.21 5.19 -18.50
CA TRP A 146 -3.77 5.40 -18.62
C TRP A 146 -2.96 4.80 -17.46
N ALA A 147 -3.60 4.31 -16.40
CA ALA A 147 -2.94 3.86 -15.17
C ALA A 147 -1.70 4.72 -14.81
N ASP A 148 -0.54 4.10 -14.65
CA ASP A 148 0.72 4.75 -14.24
C ASP A 148 1.56 5.21 -15.45
N ALA A 149 0.92 5.60 -16.57
CA ALA A 149 1.64 6.14 -17.72
C ALA A 149 2.40 7.43 -17.37
N PRO A 150 3.69 7.55 -17.71
CA PRO A 150 4.45 8.77 -17.44
C PRO A 150 3.98 9.95 -18.32
N GLU A 151 4.02 11.16 -17.77
CA GLU A 151 3.71 12.37 -18.54
C GLU A 151 4.90 12.78 -19.44
N ILE A 152 4.67 12.89 -20.75
CA ILE A 152 5.71 13.27 -21.71
C ILE A 152 5.56 14.74 -22.11
N THR A 153 6.38 15.59 -21.50
CA THR A 153 6.47 17.03 -21.78
C THR A 153 7.41 17.34 -22.97
N VAL A 154 8.55 16.65 -22.98
CA VAL A 154 9.66 16.59 -23.94
C VAL A 154 9.52 15.61 -25.12
N PHE A 155 9.37 16.00 -26.39
CA PHE A 155 9.46 15.04 -27.53
C PHE A 155 10.21 15.61 -28.74
N TYR A 156 11.20 14.88 -29.26
CA TYR A 156 12.13 15.38 -30.28
C TYR A 156 12.34 14.41 -31.44
N GLY A 157 12.16 14.87 -32.69
CA GLY A 157 12.79 14.29 -33.87
C GLY A 157 12.41 12.84 -34.18
N ARG A 158 11.18 12.45 -33.85
CA ARG A 158 10.61 11.09 -34.05
C ARG A 158 9.37 11.10 -34.92
N GLU A 159 9.18 12.15 -35.71
CA GLU A 159 7.98 12.36 -36.52
C GLU A 159 7.84 11.26 -37.58
N HIS A 160 8.96 10.74 -38.10
CA HIS A 160 8.95 9.66 -39.08
C HIS A 160 8.51 8.32 -38.49
N GLU A 161 9.05 7.94 -37.32
CA GLU A 161 8.65 6.73 -36.61
C GLU A 161 7.20 6.80 -36.17
N LEU A 162 6.75 7.97 -35.69
CA LEU A 162 5.37 8.23 -35.29
C LEU A 162 4.41 8.07 -36.48
N ALA A 163 4.72 8.67 -37.63
CA ALA A 163 3.94 8.52 -38.86
C ALA A 163 3.88 7.07 -39.35
N THR A 164 4.99 6.33 -39.23
CA THR A 164 5.06 4.91 -39.61
C THR A 164 4.13 4.06 -38.73
N LEU A 165 4.16 4.28 -37.42
CA LEU A 165 3.30 3.56 -36.46
C LEU A 165 1.83 3.94 -36.63
N GLU A 166 1.52 5.21 -36.88
CA GLU A 166 0.16 5.65 -37.20
C GLU A 166 -0.37 4.97 -38.46
N GLN A 167 0.43 4.91 -39.53
CA GLN A 167 0.08 4.19 -40.75
C GLN A 167 -0.22 2.72 -40.44
N TRP A 168 0.62 2.05 -39.65
CA TRP A 168 0.41 0.64 -39.31
C TRP A 168 -0.85 0.42 -38.47
N ALA A 169 -1.18 1.33 -37.55
CA ALA A 169 -2.33 1.24 -36.66
C ALA A 169 -3.65 1.52 -37.40
N ILE A 170 -3.68 2.56 -38.24
CA ILE A 170 -4.91 3.10 -38.82
C ILE A 170 -5.14 2.60 -40.24
N ALA A 171 -4.15 2.76 -41.13
CA ALA A 171 -4.29 2.40 -42.54
C ALA A 171 -4.13 0.89 -42.75
N ASP A 172 -3.06 0.29 -42.21
CA ASP A 172 -2.77 -1.13 -42.39
C ASP A 172 -3.54 -2.03 -41.40
N LYS A 173 -4.18 -1.43 -40.38
CA LYS A 173 -4.98 -2.11 -39.33
C LYS A 173 -4.24 -3.28 -38.68
N SER A 174 -2.97 -3.07 -38.34
CA SER A 174 -2.15 -4.08 -37.67
C SER A 174 -2.71 -4.42 -36.29
N HIS A 175 -2.96 -5.69 -35.99
CA HIS A 175 -3.47 -6.12 -34.69
C HIS A 175 -2.43 -6.00 -33.58
N LEU A 176 -1.14 -6.19 -33.90
CA LEU A 176 -0.04 -6.06 -32.95
C LEU A 176 1.16 -5.39 -33.61
N MET A 177 1.72 -4.41 -32.92
CA MET A 177 2.94 -3.71 -33.28
C MET A 177 3.92 -3.74 -32.10
N THR A 178 5.18 -4.00 -32.38
CA THR A 178 6.25 -4.01 -31.37
C THR A 178 7.26 -2.90 -31.65
N ILE A 179 7.46 -2.02 -30.70
CA ILE A 179 8.51 -1.00 -30.69
C ILE A 179 9.71 -1.62 -29.96
N LEU A 180 10.77 -1.88 -30.70
CA LEU A 180 12.01 -2.51 -30.22
C LEU A 180 13.11 -1.47 -30.08
N GLY A 181 14.02 -1.65 -29.13
CA GLY A 181 15.17 -0.77 -28.99
C GLY A 181 15.83 -0.85 -27.63
N MET A 182 17.03 -0.27 -27.52
CA MET A 182 17.82 -0.28 -26.29
C MET A 182 17.11 0.42 -25.11
N GLY A 183 17.57 0.19 -23.89
CA GLY A 183 17.10 0.91 -22.71
C GLY A 183 17.29 2.43 -22.88
N GLY A 184 16.30 3.23 -22.49
CA GLY A 184 16.41 4.70 -22.50
C GLY A 184 16.26 5.37 -23.88
N VAL A 185 16.12 4.59 -24.96
CA VAL A 185 16.05 5.10 -26.35
C VAL A 185 14.77 5.92 -26.67
N GLY A 186 13.76 5.88 -25.79
CA GLY A 186 12.50 6.62 -25.94
C GLY A 186 11.29 5.80 -26.42
N LYS A 187 11.29 4.46 -26.26
CA LYS A 187 10.17 3.59 -26.69
C LYS A 187 8.85 3.95 -26.01
N THR A 188 8.86 4.09 -24.68
CA THR A 188 7.70 4.47 -23.87
C THR A 188 7.14 5.82 -24.30
N ALA A 189 8.01 6.83 -24.48
CA ALA A 189 7.61 8.15 -24.95
C ALA A 189 6.97 8.11 -26.35
N LEU A 190 7.54 7.31 -27.27
CA LEU A 190 6.98 7.12 -28.61
C LEU A 190 5.62 6.42 -28.57
N ALA A 191 5.45 5.40 -27.73
CA ALA A 191 4.17 4.69 -27.57
C ALA A 191 3.07 5.60 -27.01
N ILE A 192 3.40 6.45 -26.03
CA ILE A 192 2.47 7.43 -25.44
C ILE A 192 2.08 8.47 -26.49
N LYS A 193 3.06 9.07 -27.19
CA LYS A 193 2.79 10.07 -28.24
C LYS A 193 1.96 9.50 -29.40
N LEU A 194 2.24 8.25 -29.79
CA LEU A 194 1.41 7.53 -30.76
C LEU A 194 -0.02 7.43 -30.25
N ALA A 195 -0.22 6.93 -29.03
CA ALA A 195 -1.54 6.76 -28.45
C ALA A 195 -2.29 8.10 -28.30
N GLU A 196 -1.63 9.16 -27.85
CA GLU A 196 -2.20 10.52 -27.80
C GLU A 196 -2.65 11.02 -29.19
N GLN A 197 -1.91 10.69 -30.24
CA GLN A 197 -2.22 11.09 -31.62
C GLN A 197 -3.40 10.29 -32.20
N ILE A 198 -3.43 8.97 -31.98
CA ILE A 198 -4.38 8.08 -32.64
C ILE A 198 -5.62 7.72 -31.80
N GLN A 199 -5.65 8.07 -30.51
CA GLN A 199 -6.72 7.72 -29.56
C GLN A 199 -8.14 7.97 -30.06
N HIS A 200 -8.37 9.03 -30.84
CA HIS A 200 -9.69 9.38 -31.37
C HIS A 200 -10.24 8.36 -32.39
N HIS A 201 -9.41 7.44 -32.89
CA HIS A 201 -9.80 6.33 -33.77
C HIS A 201 -10.21 5.06 -33.02
N PHE A 202 -10.18 5.10 -31.69
CA PHE A 202 -10.50 3.97 -30.81
C PHE A 202 -11.58 4.36 -29.82
N GLU A 203 -12.41 3.39 -29.46
CA GLU A 203 -13.46 3.54 -28.45
C GLU A 203 -12.88 3.46 -27.05
N VAL A 204 -11.86 2.63 -26.86
CA VAL A 204 -11.17 2.43 -25.58
C VAL A 204 -9.66 2.47 -25.78
N VAL A 205 -8.94 3.21 -24.93
CA VAL A 205 -7.47 3.21 -24.85
C VAL A 205 -7.07 2.70 -23.48
N VAL A 206 -6.24 1.66 -23.43
CA VAL A 206 -5.73 1.06 -22.18
C VAL A 206 -4.21 1.02 -22.24
N TRP A 207 -3.56 1.60 -21.24
CA TRP A 207 -2.13 1.53 -21.03
C TRP A 207 -1.81 0.70 -19.79
N ARG A 208 -0.85 -0.23 -19.90
CA ARG A 208 -0.30 -0.94 -18.74
C ARG A 208 1.22 -1.01 -18.78
N SER A 209 1.83 -0.64 -17.66
CA SER A 209 3.25 -0.82 -17.42
C SER A 209 3.52 -2.23 -16.92
N LEU A 210 4.39 -2.98 -17.60
CA LEU A 210 4.85 -4.30 -17.19
C LEU A 210 6.18 -4.25 -16.45
N ARG A 211 6.67 -3.04 -16.11
CA ARG A 211 7.98 -2.82 -15.47
C ARG A 211 8.15 -3.56 -14.13
N HIS A 212 7.05 -3.97 -13.50
CA HIS A 212 7.02 -4.77 -12.26
C HIS A 212 6.87 -6.26 -12.49
N ALA A 213 6.86 -6.72 -13.74
CA ALA A 213 6.63 -8.11 -14.08
C ALA A 213 5.36 -8.69 -13.39
N PRO A 214 4.17 -8.07 -13.57
CA PRO A 214 2.95 -8.56 -12.94
C PRO A 214 2.66 -10.01 -13.34
N ALA A 215 1.98 -10.76 -12.47
CA ALA A 215 1.49 -12.08 -12.84
C ALA A 215 0.54 -11.97 -14.05
N ILE A 216 0.71 -12.86 -15.04
CA ILE A 216 -0.03 -12.76 -16.31
C ILE A 216 -1.54 -12.90 -16.11
N ASP A 217 -1.98 -13.70 -15.12
CA ASP A 217 -3.42 -13.83 -14.78
C ASP A 217 -4.00 -12.53 -14.22
N ALA A 218 -3.22 -11.80 -13.40
CA ALA A 218 -3.63 -10.52 -12.83
C ALA A 218 -3.69 -9.44 -13.91
N LEU A 219 -2.69 -9.40 -14.81
CA LEU A 219 -2.69 -8.51 -15.97
C LEU A 219 -3.91 -8.79 -16.87
N LEU A 220 -4.16 -10.06 -17.21
CA LEU A 220 -5.28 -10.44 -18.06
C LEU A 220 -6.63 -10.07 -17.44
N THR A 221 -6.80 -10.33 -16.14
CA THR A 221 -7.98 -9.93 -15.38
C THR A 221 -8.21 -8.42 -15.45
N ASP A 222 -7.15 -7.64 -15.24
CA ASP A 222 -7.22 -6.18 -15.26
C ASP A 222 -7.52 -5.62 -16.65
N LEU A 223 -6.92 -6.17 -17.70
CA LEU A 223 -7.22 -5.81 -19.08
C LEU A 223 -8.69 -6.08 -19.43
N ILE A 224 -9.23 -7.23 -19.03
CA ILE A 224 -10.65 -7.56 -19.27
C ILE A 224 -11.57 -6.56 -18.58
N ARG A 225 -11.30 -6.20 -17.31
CA ARG A 225 -12.10 -5.21 -16.57
C ARG A 225 -12.02 -3.81 -17.18
N SER A 226 -10.89 -3.48 -17.78
CA SER A 226 -10.65 -2.16 -18.38
C SER A 226 -11.31 -2.03 -19.75
N LEU A 227 -11.30 -3.11 -20.54
CA LEU A 227 -11.83 -3.15 -21.90
C LEU A 227 -13.33 -3.49 -21.95
N ALA A 228 -13.83 -4.27 -21.00
CA ALA A 228 -15.22 -4.72 -20.99
C ALA A 228 -16.09 -3.95 -19.97
N SER A 229 -17.37 -4.33 -19.91
CA SER A 229 -18.29 -3.79 -18.88
C SER A 229 -17.91 -4.36 -17.49
N PRO A 230 -17.99 -3.55 -16.41
CA PRO A 230 -17.51 -3.96 -15.07
C PRO A 230 -18.18 -5.23 -14.51
N ASP A 231 -19.39 -5.55 -14.98
CA ASP A 231 -20.25 -6.61 -14.41
C ASP A 231 -20.07 -8.00 -15.05
N ILE A 232 -19.11 -8.17 -15.96
CA ILE A 232 -18.89 -9.48 -16.60
C ILE A 232 -18.17 -10.43 -15.63
N PRO A 233 -18.74 -11.60 -15.32
CA PRO A 233 -18.06 -12.59 -14.48
C PRO A 233 -16.81 -13.13 -15.18
N LEU A 234 -15.68 -13.08 -14.49
CA LEU A 234 -14.41 -13.57 -15.00
C LEU A 234 -14.41 -15.10 -15.10
N ALA A 235 -13.87 -15.62 -16.19
CA ALA A 235 -13.66 -17.05 -16.32
C ALA A 235 -12.64 -17.55 -15.28
N ALA A 236 -12.83 -18.79 -14.81
CA ALA A 236 -11.97 -19.41 -13.80
C ALA A 236 -10.62 -19.91 -14.36
N THR A 237 -10.52 -20.10 -15.68
CA THR A 237 -9.31 -20.59 -16.35
C THR A 237 -8.66 -19.50 -17.19
N PHE A 238 -7.34 -19.57 -17.32
CA PHE A 238 -6.55 -18.66 -18.16
C PHE A 238 -7.04 -18.63 -19.61
N GLU A 239 -7.26 -19.80 -20.22
CA GLU A 239 -7.81 -19.91 -21.59
C GLU A 239 -9.19 -19.27 -21.72
N GLY A 240 -10.05 -19.44 -20.71
CA GLY A 240 -11.37 -18.82 -20.67
C GLY A 240 -11.28 -17.31 -20.60
N GLN A 241 -10.34 -16.77 -19.82
CA GLN A 241 -10.07 -15.33 -19.74
C GLN A 241 -9.49 -14.78 -21.05
N LEU A 242 -8.60 -15.52 -21.74
CA LEU A 242 -8.11 -15.12 -23.07
C LEU A 242 -9.25 -15.00 -24.08
N LEU A 243 -10.22 -15.91 -24.01
CA LEU A 243 -11.43 -15.88 -24.83
C LEU A 243 -12.31 -14.66 -24.51
N GLN A 244 -12.42 -14.29 -23.23
CA GLN A 244 -13.12 -13.07 -22.80
C GLN A 244 -12.43 -11.80 -23.30
N LEU A 245 -11.09 -11.73 -23.20
CA LEU A 245 -10.31 -10.63 -23.77
C LEU A 245 -10.53 -10.52 -25.28
N LEU A 246 -10.47 -11.65 -26.00
CA LEU A 246 -10.69 -11.67 -27.45
C LEU A 246 -12.09 -11.17 -27.83
N ASN A 247 -13.12 -11.53 -27.05
CA ASN A 247 -14.48 -11.02 -27.24
C ASN A 247 -14.55 -9.51 -26.98
N ALA A 248 -13.93 -9.01 -25.90
CA ALA A 248 -13.89 -7.57 -25.63
C ALA A 248 -13.21 -6.79 -26.77
N LEU A 249 -12.10 -7.31 -27.33
CA LEU A 249 -11.40 -6.71 -28.47
C LEU A 249 -12.20 -6.74 -29.78
N ARG A 250 -13.17 -7.65 -29.90
CA ARG A 250 -14.11 -7.73 -31.04
C ARG A 250 -15.25 -6.74 -30.89
N ASP A 251 -15.84 -6.69 -29.69
CA ASP A 251 -17.03 -5.91 -29.39
C ASP A 251 -16.75 -4.40 -29.45
N CYS A 252 -15.55 -3.97 -29.02
CA CYS A 252 -15.10 -2.58 -29.07
C CYS A 252 -13.77 -2.46 -29.81
N ARG A 253 -13.59 -1.36 -30.56
CA ARG A 253 -12.29 -1.05 -31.18
C ARG A 253 -11.37 -0.42 -30.14
N CYS A 254 -10.42 -1.21 -29.64
CA CYS A 254 -9.54 -0.84 -28.54
C CYS A 254 -8.09 -0.59 -29.00
N LEU A 255 -7.40 0.33 -28.34
CA LEU A 255 -5.95 0.49 -28.39
C LEU A 255 -5.36 -0.01 -27.08
N LEU A 256 -4.64 -1.12 -27.12
CA LEU A 256 -4.00 -1.74 -25.97
C LEU A 256 -2.50 -1.50 -26.01
N ILE A 257 -1.95 -0.77 -25.03
CA ILE A 257 -0.51 -0.52 -24.93
C ILE A 257 0.07 -1.25 -23.73
N LEU A 258 1.05 -2.12 -23.98
CA LEU A 258 1.81 -2.84 -22.97
C LEU A 258 3.28 -2.37 -23.01
N ASP A 259 3.70 -1.67 -21.97
CA ASP A 259 5.04 -1.10 -21.87
C ASP A 259 6.00 -2.03 -21.10
N ASN A 260 7.26 -2.13 -21.54
CA ASN A 260 8.31 -2.97 -20.96
C ASN A 260 8.01 -4.47 -20.92
N LEU A 261 7.62 -5.04 -22.06
CA LEU A 261 7.30 -6.47 -22.16
C LEU A 261 8.47 -7.38 -21.74
N GLU A 262 9.72 -6.95 -21.89
CA GLU A 262 10.89 -7.75 -21.48
C GLU A 262 10.83 -8.23 -20.03
N SER A 263 10.15 -7.49 -19.14
CA SER A 263 10.03 -7.84 -17.72
C SER A 263 9.22 -9.12 -17.46
N VAL A 264 8.37 -9.54 -18.42
CA VAL A 264 7.58 -10.78 -18.31
C VAL A 264 7.99 -11.85 -19.32
N LEU A 265 8.85 -11.53 -20.28
CA LEU A 265 9.34 -12.48 -21.27
C LEU A 265 10.28 -13.51 -20.65
N GLY A 266 10.16 -14.78 -21.04
CA GLY A 266 11.01 -15.88 -20.57
C GLY A 266 10.75 -16.34 -19.13
N VAL A 267 9.93 -15.61 -18.37
CA VAL A 267 9.49 -15.97 -17.02
C VAL A 267 8.21 -16.81 -17.05
N ASP A 268 7.29 -16.47 -17.96
CA ASP A 268 5.98 -17.12 -18.07
C ASP A 268 5.56 -17.25 -19.54
N ASP A 269 5.46 -18.49 -20.04
CA ASP A 269 5.07 -18.77 -21.42
C ASP A 269 3.68 -18.20 -21.77
N ARG A 270 2.82 -17.98 -20.77
CA ARG A 270 1.49 -17.38 -20.93
C ARG A 270 1.53 -15.95 -21.44
N ALA A 271 2.61 -15.20 -21.22
CA ALA A 271 2.80 -13.89 -21.82
C ALA A 271 2.82 -13.98 -23.36
N GLY A 272 3.46 -15.03 -23.89
CA GLY A 272 3.46 -15.31 -25.33
C GLY A 272 2.09 -15.70 -25.87
N GLU A 273 1.28 -16.42 -25.08
CA GLU A 273 -0.09 -16.79 -25.43
C GLU A 273 -1.03 -15.57 -25.46
N LEU A 274 -0.91 -14.66 -24.49
CA LEU A 274 -1.62 -13.38 -24.49
C LEU A 274 -1.32 -12.57 -25.76
N LEU A 275 -0.05 -12.44 -26.13
CA LEU A 275 0.35 -11.71 -27.33
C LEU A 275 -0.12 -12.39 -28.62
N ARG A 276 -0.08 -13.74 -28.67
CA ARG A 276 -0.66 -14.51 -29.79
C ARG A 276 -2.15 -14.27 -29.94
N CYS A 277 -2.89 -14.24 -28.83
CA CYS A 277 -4.33 -13.93 -28.82
C CYS A 277 -4.62 -12.57 -29.47
N VAL A 278 -3.86 -11.53 -29.11
CA VAL A 278 -4.01 -10.18 -29.69
C VAL A 278 -3.49 -10.11 -31.13
N ALA A 279 -2.42 -10.80 -31.48
CA ALA A 279 -1.84 -10.72 -32.82
C ALA A 279 -2.66 -11.49 -33.88
N GLU A 280 -3.09 -12.70 -33.55
CA GLU A 280 -3.70 -13.66 -34.49
C GLU A 280 -5.23 -13.68 -34.40
N GLY A 281 -5.78 -13.07 -33.35
CA GLY A 281 -7.22 -12.94 -33.14
C GLY A 281 -7.92 -12.18 -34.28
N ARG A 282 -9.14 -12.63 -34.63
CA ARG A 282 -10.02 -11.87 -35.53
C ARG A 282 -10.74 -10.78 -34.74
N HIS A 283 -10.21 -9.56 -34.76
CA HIS A 283 -10.81 -8.38 -34.13
C HIS A 283 -10.41 -7.09 -34.85
N GLN A 284 -10.95 -5.94 -34.44
CA GLN A 284 -10.68 -4.63 -35.05
C GLN A 284 -9.71 -3.75 -34.24
N SER A 285 -9.32 -4.24 -33.06
CA SER A 285 -8.44 -3.57 -32.10
C SER A 285 -6.96 -3.63 -32.49
N CYS A 286 -6.15 -2.78 -31.87
CA CYS A 286 -4.71 -2.66 -32.10
C CYS A 286 -3.94 -2.76 -30.78
N GLY A 287 -2.92 -3.61 -30.74
CA GLY A 287 -1.97 -3.75 -29.65
C GLY A 287 -0.64 -3.06 -29.99
N VAL A 288 -0.11 -2.30 -29.04
CA VAL A 288 1.23 -1.70 -29.09
C VAL A 288 2.04 -2.26 -27.93
N VAL A 289 3.23 -2.75 -28.23
CA VAL A 289 4.11 -3.30 -27.20
C VAL A 289 5.47 -2.65 -27.30
N THR A 290 6.02 -2.20 -26.17
CA THR A 290 7.43 -1.79 -26.11
C THR A 290 8.25 -2.91 -25.51
N SER A 291 9.42 -3.19 -26.10
CA SER A 291 10.33 -4.21 -25.59
C SER A 291 11.79 -3.94 -25.98
N ARG A 292 12.75 -4.46 -25.23
CA ARG A 292 14.15 -4.57 -25.68
C ARG A 292 14.35 -5.77 -26.60
N GLU A 293 13.66 -6.85 -26.29
CA GLU A 293 13.78 -8.12 -26.98
C GLU A 293 12.55 -8.38 -27.84
N LYS A 294 12.77 -8.98 -29.00
CA LYS A 294 11.64 -9.37 -29.85
C LYS A 294 10.95 -10.58 -29.23
N PRO A 295 9.63 -10.53 -28.97
CA PRO A 295 8.91 -11.69 -28.46
C PRO A 295 9.05 -12.88 -29.43
N GLN A 296 9.09 -14.09 -28.89
CA GLN A 296 9.28 -15.30 -29.70
C GLN A 296 8.09 -15.50 -30.65
N GLY A 297 8.39 -15.80 -31.93
CA GLY A 297 7.40 -15.93 -32.99
C GLY A 297 7.24 -14.65 -33.84
N ARG A 298 6.63 -14.79 -35.03
CA ARG A 298 6.30 -13.63 -35.89
C ARG A 298 4.96 -13.02 -35.49
N LEU A 299 4.97 -12.32 -34.36
CA LEU A 299 3.79 -11.67 -33.78
C LEU A 299 3.68 -10.23 -34.31
N GLY A 300 3.00 -10.05 -35.46
CA GLY A 300 2.73 -8.74 -36.03
C GLY A 300 3.96 -8.00 -36.57
N ARG A 301 3.86 -6.66 -36.67
CA ARG A 301 4.92 -5.79 -37.21
C ARG A 301 5.85 -5.33 -36.10
N SER A 302 7.12 -5.10 -36.43
CA SER A 302 8.11 -4.60 -35.47
C SER A 302 8.89 -3.42 -36.03
N LEU A 303 8.99 -2.34 -35.26
CA LEU A 303 9.83 -1.18 -35.56
C LEU A 303 11.03 -1.18 -34.62
N ALA A 304 12.25 -1.26 -35.17
CA ALA A 304 13.47 -1.10 -34.38
C ALA A 304 13.83 0.38 -34.30
N LEU A 305 13.85 0.93 -33.09
CA LEU A 305 14.12 2.32 -32.79
C LEU A 305 15.63 2.52 -32.58
N SER A 306 16.26 3.28 -33.47
CA SER A 306 17.62 3.81 -33.28
C SER A 306 17.60 4.99 -32.30
N GLY A 307 18.75 5.50 -31.84
CA GLY A 307 18.77 6.75 -31.08
C GLY A 307 18.42 7.98 -31.93
N LEU A 308 18.32 9.13 -31.26
CA LEU A 308 18.05 10.41 -31.88
C LEU A 308 19.14 10.77 -32.89
N ASN A 309 18.71 11.42 -33.98
CA ASN A 309 19.65 12.05 -34.90
C ASN A 309 20.36 13.24 -34.22
N THR A 310 21.44 13.72 -34.85
CA THR A 310 22.25 14.83 -34.33
C THR A 310 21.45 16.09 -34.04
N ALA A 311 20.47 16.44 -34.88
CA ALA A 311 19.70 17.66 -34.72
C ALA A 311 18.78 17.58 -33.48
N ALA A 312 18.04 16.48 -33.36
CA ALA A 312 17.18 16.20 -32.21
C ALA A 312 17.96 16.02 -30.91
N GLY A 313 19.13 15.34 -30.98
CA GLY A 313 20.05 15.23 -29.85
C GLY A 313 20.60 16.59 -29.40
N ALA A 314 20.92 17.48 -30.34
CA ALA A 314 21.35 18.85 -30.02
C ALA A 314 20.23 19.67 -29.35
N MET A 315 18.98 19.54 -29.81
CA MET A 315 17.83 20.20 -29.17
C MET A 315 17.63 19.70 -27.74
N LEU A 316 17.70 18.38 -27.51
CA LEU A 316 17.63 17.80 -26.18
C LEU A 316 18.74 18.37 -25.27
N LEU A 317 19.98 18.44 -25.76
CA LEU A 317 21.09 18.99 -24.97
C LEU A 317 20.92 20.48 -24.66
N GLN A 318 20.35 21.27 -25.59
CA GLN A 318 20.04 22.68 -25.37
C GLN A 318 19.00 22.89 -24.26
N ASP A 319 17.98 22.04 -24.20
CA ASP A 319 16.97 22.08 -23.14
C ASP A 319 17.56 21.81 -21.75
N PHE A 320 18.65 21.04 -21.69
CA PHE A 320 19.44 20.84 -20.48
C PHE A 320 20.44 21.96 -20.21
N GLY A 321 20.55 22.97 -21.08
CA GLY A 321 21.41 24.14 -20.91
C GLY A 321 22.78 24.04 -21.61
N LEU A 322 23.04 23.00 -22.40
CA LEU A 322 24.28 22.88 -23.17
C LEU A 322 24.16 23.59 -24.52
N ALA A 323 25.05 24.54 -24.77
CA ALA A 323 25.14 25.21 -26.06
C ALA A 323 25.53 24.23 -27.18
N THR A 324 24.98 24.43 -28.38
CA THR A 324 25.40 23.66 -29.56
C THR A 324 26.77 24.11 -30.02
N THR A 325 27.70 23.18 -30.06
CA THR A 325 29.11 23.34 -30.43
C THR A 325 29.47 22.44 -31.62
N PRO A 326 30.61 22.65 -32.28
CA PRO A 326 31.10 21.75 -33.33
C PRO A 326 31.30 20.30 -32.86
N THR A 327 31.48 20.06 -31.56
CA THR A 327 31.63 18.72 -30.97
C THR A 327 30.31 18.08 -30.52
N THR A 328 29.19 18.80 -30.62
CA THR A 328 27.85 18.25 -30.30
C THR A 328 27.49 17.02 -31.12
N PRO A 329 27.74 16.95 -32.46
CA PRO A 329 27.53 15.73 -33.23
C PRO A 329 28.32 14.54 -32.69
N THR A 330 29.57 14.75 -32.27
CA THR A 330 30.43 13.72 -31.69
C THR A 330 29.89 13.21 -30.37
N LEU A 331 29.36 14.11 -29.52
CA LEU A 331 28.73 13.74 -28.25
C LEU A 331 27.45 12.92 -28.46
N VAL A 332 26.57 13.34 -29.38
CA VAL A 332 25.35 12.60 -29.70
C VAL A 332 25.69 11.22 -30.28
N ALA A 333 26.65 11.16 -31.20
CA ALA A 333 27.12 9.90 -31.79
C ALA A 333 27.76 8.97 -30.74
N ARG A 334 28.47 9.51 -29.74
CA ARG A 334 29.11 8.73 -28.66
C ARG A 334 28.10 7.86 -27.91
N TYR A 335 26.94 8.43 -27.59
CA TYR A 335 25.87 7.71 -26.90
C TYR A 335 24.85 7.07 -27.86
N ALA A 336 25.21 6.92 -29.14
CA ALA A 336 24.35 6.42 -30.20
C ALA A 336 22.98 7.12 -30.27
N GLY A 337 22.91 8.39 -29.88
CA GLY A 337 21.67 9.19 -29.81
C GLY A 337 20.70 8.77 -28.70
N ASN A 338 21.12 7.99 -27.70
CA ASN A 338 20.26 7.57 -26.60
C ASN A 338 19.81 8.78 -25.74
N PRO A 339 18.51 9.14 -25.73
CA PRO A 339 17.99 10.29 -24.97
C PRO A 339 18.39 10.25 -23.50
N LEU A 340 18.17 9.14 -22.81
CA LEU A 340 18.47 9.04 -21.38
C LEU A 340 19.97 9.22 -21.10
N ALA A 341 20.83 8.62 -21.91
CA ALA A 341 22.27 8.79 -21.75
C ALA A 341 22.69 10.26 -21.94
N LEU A 342 22.10 10.96 -22.91
CA LEU A 342 22.33 12.40 -23.11
C LEU A 342 21.81 13.24 -21.94
N GLN A 343 20.64 12.89 -21.39
CA GLN A 343 20.06 13.55 -20.20
C GLN A 343 20.92 13.37 -18.95
N ILE A 344 21.52 12.20 -18.75
CA ILE A 344 22.42 11.93 -17.63
C ILE A 344 23.79 12.61 -17.84
N ALA A 345 24.30 12.62 -19.08
CA ALA A 345 25.59 13.24 -19.40
C ALA A 345 25.53 14.77 -19.31
N ALA A 346 24.42 15.40 -19.69
CA ALA A 346 24.33 16.85 -19.81
C ALA A 346 24.62 17.63 -18.50
N PRO A 347 24.00 17.30 -17.35
CA PRO A 347 24.34 17.90 -16.07
C PRO A 347 25.82 17.74 -15.71
N THR A 348 26.39 16.57 -15.98
CA THR A 348 27.82 16.29 -15.71
C THR A 348 28.73 17.22 -16.51
N ILE A 349 28.42 17.47 -17.78
CA ILE A 349 29.19 18.39 -18.64
C ILE A 349 29.07 19.82 -18.14
N LEU A 350 27.88 20.24 -17.72
CA LEU A 350 27.65 21.58 -17.18
C LEU A 350 28.42 21.81 -15.88
N GLU A 351 28.30 20.89 -14.93
CA GLU A 351 28.87 21.06 -13.59
C GLU A 351 30.39 20.87 -13.57
N LEU A 352 30.91 19.80 -14.18
CA LEU A 352 32.33 19.45 -14.10
C LEU A 352 33.18 20.10 -15.19
N PHE A 353 32.59 20.33 -16.36
CA PHE A 353 33.32 20.84 -17.53
C PHE A 353 32.90 22.26 -17.93
N LYS A 354 32.09 22.93 -17.09
CA LYS A 354 31.56 24.30 -17.33
C LYS A 354 30.87 24.43 -18.69
N GLY A 355 30.16 23.38 -19.11
CA GLY A 355 29.46 23.30 -20.38
C GLY A 355 30.34 23.00 -21.60
N SER A 356 31.64 22.76 -21.43
CA SER A 356 32.54 22.44 -22.55
C SER A 356 32.44 20.96 -22.94
N THR A 357 31.71 20.70 -24.03
CA THR A 357 31.61 19.36 -24.65
C THR A 357 32.97 18.88 -25.19
N GLU A 358 33.83 19.80 -25.64
CA GLU A 358 35.20 19.49 -26.09
C GLU A 358 36.04 18.92 -24.96
N ARG A 359 36.14 19.64 -23.82
CA ARG A 359 36.89 19.15 -22.65
C ARG A 359 36.35 17.84 -22.10
N PHE A 360 35.03 17.65 -22.13
CA PHE A 360 34.41 16.40 -21.73
C PHE A 360 34.84 15.22 -22.62
N LEU A 361 34.83 15.40 -23.94
CA LEU A 361 35.24 14.39 -24.90
C LEU A 361 36.75 14.10 -24.83
N ASP A 362 37.57 15.15 -24.69
CA ASP A 362 39.03 15.03 -24.53
C ASP A 362 39.42 14.28 -23.25
N TYR A 363 38.66 14.47 -22.17
CA TYR A 363 38.88 13.79 -20.90
C TYR A 363 38.53 12.29 -20.94
N GLY A 364 37.77 11.83 -21.93
CA GLY A 364 37.03 10.56 -21.83
C GLY A 364 36.95 9.68 -23.07
N ALA A 365 37.89 9.74 -24.01
CA ALA A 365 37.88 8.87 -25.20
C ALA A 365 37.86 7.35 -24.88
N VAL A 366 38.20 6.95 -23.64
CA VAL A 366 38.33 5.54 -23.19
C VAL A 366 37.25 5.11 -22.17
N VAL A 367 36.47 6.02 -21.56
CA VAL A 367 35.66 5.71 -20.36
C VAL A 367 34.13 5.67 -20.61
N PHE A 368 33.63 6.25 -21.69
CA PHE A 368 32.19 6.28 -21.98
C PHE A 368 31.81 5.21 -23.01
N GLY A 369 31.56 3.97 -22.58
CA GLY A 369 30.99 2.94 -23.47
C GLY A 369 29.47 3.11 -23.60
N ASP A 370 28.70 2.13 -23.16
CA ASP A 370 27.24 2.18 -23.23
C ASP A 370 26.61 2.93 -22.03
N ILE A 371 25.27 2.94 -21.94
CA ILE A 371 24.55 3.63 -20.87
C ILE A 371 24.91 3.09 -19.47
N SER A 372 25.34 1.83 -19.36
CA SER A 372 25.71 1.17 -18.10
C SER A 372 27.01 1.77 -17.55
N ASP A 373 28.01 2.00 -18.41
CA ASP A 373 29.27 2.64 -18.02
C ASP A 373 29.03 4.06 -17.48
N LEU A 374 28.10 4.79 -18.11
CA LEU A 374 27.71 6.12 -17.64
C LEU A 374 27.04 6.03 -16.26
N LEU A 375 26.10 5.10 -16.08
CA LEU A 375 25.44 4.88 -14.78
C LEU A 375 26.43 4.46 -13.70
N ASP A 376 27.42 3.61 -14.02
CA ASP A 376 28.49 3.23 -13.11
C ASP A 376 29.29 4.41 -12.61
N GLN A 377 29.71 5.30 -13.50
CA GLN A 377 30.44 6.50 -13.11
C GLN A 377 29.58 7.44 -12.25
N GLN A 378 28.31 7.64 -12.61
CA GLN A 378 27.41 8.49 -11.83
C GLN A 378 27.16 7.90 -10.46
N PHE A 379 26.89 6.60 -10.38
CA PHE A 379 26.63 5.90 -9.14
C PHE A 379 27.84 5.91 -8.20
N GLN A 380 29.06 5.74 -8.73
CA GLN A 380 30.28 5.82 -7.94
C GLN A 380 30.46 7.19 -7.26
N ARG A 381 30.09 8.27 -7.93
CA ARG A 381 30.17 9.65 -7.42
C ARG A 381 29.10 9.99 -6.38
N LEU A 382 28.06 9.17 -6.25
CA LEU A 382 27.01 9.39 -5.26
C LEU A 382 27.55 9.26 -3.84
N SER A 383 27.10 10.16 -2.98
CA SER A 383 27.25 10.08 -1.53
C SER A 383 26.57 8.82 -0.97
N PRO A 384 26.92 8.37 0.24
CA PRO A 384 26.30 7.21 0.86
C PRO A 384 24.77 7.31 0.96
N ILE A 385 24.23 8.50 1.25
CA ILE A 385 22.79 8.71 1.36
C ILE A 385 22.09 8.70 0.00
N GLU A 386 22.70 9.28 -1.03
CA GLU A 386 22.20 9.20 -2.40
C GLU A 386 22.13 7.74 -2.86
N LYS A 387 23.15 6.93 -2.55
CA LYS A 387 23.15 5.48 -2.84
C LYS A 387 22.02 4.76 -2.10
N GLN A 388 21.80 5.06 -0.82
CA GLN A 388 20.68 4.47 -0.06
C GLN A 388 19.32 4.84 -0.65
N VAL A 389 19.11 6.11 -1.02
CA VAL A 389 17.86 6.55 -1.68
C VAL A 389 17.66 5.81 -3.01
N MET A 390 18.72 5.72 -3.82
CA MET A 390 18.66 4.99 -5.09
C MET A 390 18.30 3.51 -4.88
N THR A 391 18.90 2.84 -3.90
CA THR A 391 18.58 1.45 -3.59
C THR A 391 17.16 1.29 -3.04
N ALA A 392 16.74 2.16 -2.12
CA ALA A 392 15.40 2.10 -1.52
C ALA A 392 14.32 2.27 -2.59
N LEU A 393 14.45 3.24 -3.51
CA LEU A 393 13.53 3.40 -4.64
C LEU A 393 13.52 2.18 -5.57
N ALA A 394 14.69 1.55 -5.80
CA ALA A 394 14.77 0.34 -6.60
C ALA A 394 14.06 -0.85 -5.96
N VAL A 395 14.09 -0.98 -4.63
CA VAL A 395 13.43 -2.07 -3.90
C VAL A 395 11.93 -1.80 -3.72
N HIS A 396 11.51 -0.55 -3.50
CA HIS A 396 10.10 -0.18 -3.39
C HIS A 396 9.29 -0.49 -4.64
N ARG A 397 9.91 -0.38 -5.82
CA ARG A 397 9.31 -0.60 -7.15
C ARG A 397 8.22 0.40 -7.53
N GLU A 398 7.42 0.94 -6.63
CA GLU A 398 6.45 2.00 -6.95
C GLU A 398 6.97 3.40 -6.59
N ALA A 399 6.17 4.43 -6.92
CA ALA A 399 6.52 5.80 -6.58
C ALA A 399 6.39 6.02 -5.06
N VAL A 400 7.42 6.58 -4.43
CA VAL A 400 7.47 6.74 -2.96
C VAL A 400 7.54 8.21 -2.59
N THR A 401 6.73 8.62 -1.62
CA THR A 401 6.76 10.00 -1.09
C THR A 401 7.96 10.18 -0.15
N LEU A 402 8.35 11.44 0.08
CA LEU A 402 9.46 11.74 1.01
C LEU A 402 9.19 11.21 2.43
N ASN A 403 7.94 11.31 2.89
CA ASN A 403 7.53 10.87 4.23
C ASN A 403 7.62 9.34 4.36
N ALA A 404 7.29 8.60 3.30
CA ALA A 404 7.41 7.15 3.28
C ALA A 404 8.87 6.69 3.13
N LEU A 405 9.69 7.42 2.38
CA LEU A 405 11.09 7.08 2.12
C LEU A 405 12.02 7.36 3.32
N GLN A 406 11.80 8.46 4.04
CA GLN A 406 12.65 8.86 5.16
C GLN A 406 12.86 7.79 6.26
N PRO A 407 11.82 7.10 6.78
CA PRO A 407 11.98 6.09 7.83
C PRO A 407 12.73 4.83 7.38
N ASP A 408 12.94 4.65 6.07
CA ASP A 408 13.69 3.53 5.53
C ASP A 408 15.20 3.78 5.54
N LEU A 409 15.65 5.04 5.63
CA LEU A 409 17.06 5.42 5.52
C LEU A 409 17.78 5.32 6.86
N LEU A 410 19.02 4.80 6.84
CA LEU A 410 19.82 4.57 8.04
C LEU A 410 21.25 5.13 7.87
N PRO A 411 21.80 5.88 8.85
CA PRO A 411 21.13 6.38 10.06
C PRO A 411 19.99 7.35 9.72
N ALA A 412 19.11 7.63 10.70
CA ALA A 412 17.98 8.52 10.51
C ALA A 412 18.43 9.88 9.95
N VAL A 413 17.84 10.28 8.82
CA VAL A 413 18.18 11.53 8.13
C VAL A 413 17.15 12.61 8.40
N SER A 414 17.60 13.87 8.40
CA SER A 414 16.69 15.02 8.50
C SER A 414 15.94 15.26 7.18
N HIS A 415 14.75 15.85 7.27
CA HIS A 415 13.97 16.26 6.09
C HIS A 415 14.77 17.16 5.14
N ALA A 416 15.57 18.10 5.69
CA ALA A 416 16.39 19.00 4.90
C ALA A 416 17.46 18.25 4.09
N MET A 417 18.15 17.28 4.72
CA MET A 417 19.13 16.44 4.02
C MET A 417 18.46 15.63 2.91
N LEU A 418 17.32 14.99 3.21
CA LEU A 418 16.58 14.20 2.23
C LEU A 418 16.15 15.04 1.02
N LEU A 419 15.64 16.26 1.24
CA LEU A 419 15.29 17.18 0.15
C LEU A 419 16.50 17.52 -0.74
N THR A 420 17.66 17.81 -0.15
CA THR A 420 18.88 18.07 -0.94
C THR A 420 19.37 16.85 -1.70
N THR A 421 19.22 15.65 -1.12
CA THR A 421 19.55 14.38 -1.78
C THR A 421 18.65 14.12 -2.98
N ILE A 422 17.34 14.32 -2.82
CA ILE A 422 16.35 14.14 -3.89
C ILE A 422 16.55 15.18 -5.00
N ASP A 423 16.77 16.45 -4.67
CA ASP A 423 17.08 17.50 -5.65
C ASP A 423 18.37 17.19 -6.43
N SER A 424 19.42 16.72 -5.76
CA SER A 424 20.67 16.30 -6.41
C SER A 424 20.44 15.15 -7.40
N LEU A 425 19.75 14.09 -6.98
CA LEU A 425 19.46 12.93 -7.84
C LEU A 425 18.55 13.29 -9.02
N TYR A 426 17.56 14.15 -8.78
CA TYR A 426 16.62 14.62 -9.80
C TYR A 426 17.34 15.46 -10.87
N ARG A 427 18.20 16.40 -10.47
CA ARG A 427 18.99 17.22 -11.41
C ARG A 427 19.93 16.38 -12.27
N ARG A 428 20.43 15.26 -11.75
CA ARG A 428 21.27 14.30 -12.48
C ARG A 428 20.46 13.34 -13.37
N SER A 429 19.14 13.50 -13.44
CA SER A 429 18.23 12.62 -14.19
C SER A 429 18.31 11.15 -13.77
N LEU A 430 18.64 10.87 -12.50
CA LEU A 430 18.72 9.51 -11.95
C LEU A 430 17.40 9.04 -11.33
N ILE A 431 16.53 9.97 -10.98
CA ILE A 431 15.17 9.74 -10.48
C ILE A 431 14.19 10.64 -11.22
N GLU A 432 12.92 10.26 -11.21
CA GLU A 432 11.82 11.00 -11.79
C GLU A 432 10.66 11.16 -10.79
N GLN A 433 9.79 12.11 -11.07
CA GLN A 433 8.56 12.31 -10.32
C GLN A 433 7.45 11.48 -10.95
N ALA A 434 6.63 10.85 -10.11
CA ALA A 434 5.48 10.08 -10.53
C ALA A 434 4.30 10.37 -9.61
N THR A 435 3.11 10.43 -10.18
CA THR A 435 1.85 10.60 -9.47
C THR A 435 1.10 9.28 -9.45
N ASP A 436 1.09 8.60 -8.30
CA ASP A 436 0.43 7.29 -8.13
C ASP A 436 -1.07 7.46 -7.80
N GLY A 437 -1.73 8.42 -8.45
CA GLY A 437 -3.14 8.76 -8.21
C GLY A 437 -3.47 9.43 -6.86
N GLY A 438 -2.49 9.61 -5.97
CA GLY A 438 -2.59 10.38 -4.72
C GLY A 438 -2.27 11.88 -4.88
N ASP A 439 -2.62 12.68 -3.86
CA ASP A 439 -2.36 14.14 -3.84
C ASP A 439 -0.85 14.47 -3.62
N ASP A 440 -0.06 13.53 -3.09
CA ASP A 440 1.36 13.72 -2.78
C ASP A 440 2.28 13.28 -3.93
N LEU A 441 3.32 14.08 -4.17
CA LEU A 441 4.34 13.83 -5.19
C LEU A 441 5.24 12.65 -4.79
N GLY A 442 5.21 11.58 -5.59
CA GLY A 442 6.09 10.43 -5.44
C GLY A 442 7.35 10.53 -6.29
N PHE A 443 8.39 9.78 -5.89
CA PHE A 443 9.64 9.65 -6.63
C PHE A 443 9.87 8.18 -7.01
N THR A 444 10.37 7.96 -8.23
CA THR A 444 10.71 6.64 -8.76
C THR A 444 11.96 6.74 -9.63
N GLN A 445 12.44 5.61 -10.14
CA GLN A 445 13.50 5.54 -11.14
C GLN A 445 12.92 5.12 -12.49
N GLN A 446 13.55 5.59 -13.57
CA GLN A 446 13.33 5.02 -14.90
C GLN A 446 13.78 3.56 -14.92
N SER A 447 13.14 2.74 -15.75
CA SER A 447 13.33 1.28 -15.74
C SER A 447 14.78 0.84 -15.92
N VAL A 448 15.55 1.52 -16.78
CA VAL A 448 16.97 1.22 -17.00
C VAL A 448 17.81 1.50 -15.76
N VAL A 449 17.53 2.63 -15.08
CA VAL A 449 18.24 3.01 -13.85
C VAL A 449 17.88 2.06 -12.72
N MET A 450 16.59 1.73 -12.58
CA MET A 450 16.09 0.81 -11.56
C MET A 450 16.70 -0.59 -11.71
N GLU A 451 16.77 -1.09 -12.95
CA GLU A 451 17.41 -2.37 -13.28
C GLU A 451 18.90 -2.35 -12.94
N TYR A 452 19.62 -1.31 -13.35
CA TYR A 452 21.04 -1.12 -13.01
C TYR A 452 21.27 -1.14 -11.48
N VAL A 453 20.48 -0.37 -10.72
CA VAL A 453 20.60 -0.30 -9.26
C VAL A 453 20.24 -1.65 -8.62
N THR A 454 19.21 -2.33 -9.13
CA THR A 454 18.82 -3.67 -8.66
C THR A 454 19.95 -4.67 -8.85
N GLN A 455 20.54 -4.74 -10.04
CA GLN A 455 21.63 -5.68 -10.32
C GLN A 455 22.85 -5.38 -9.45
N ARG A 456 23.15 -4.10 -9.24
CA ARG A 456 24.23 -3.67 -8.35
C ARG A 456 23.97 -4.10 -6.90
N LEU A 457 22.75 -3.91 -6.40
CA LEU A 457 22.33 -4.38 -5.07
C LEU A 457 22.51 -5.88 -4.93
N VAL A 458 22.03 -6.67 -5.91
CA VAL A 458 22.16 -8.13 -5.93
C VAL A 458 23.63 -8.55 -5.81
N ASN A 459 24.50 -8.02 -6.68
CA ASN A 459 25.92 -8.35 -6.67
C ASN A 459 26.59 -7.93 -5.35
N GLN A 460 26.28 -6.74 -4.86
CA GLN A 460 26.82 -6.21 -3.62
C GLN A 460 26.45 -7.07 -2.40
N VAL A 461 25.19 -7.54 -2.32
CA VAL A 461 24.75 -8.41 -1.23
C VAL A 461 25.42 -9.77 -1.30
N VAL A 462 25.55 -10.35 -2.50
CA VAL A 462 26.28 -11.62 -2.68
C VAL A 462 27.73 -11.47 -2.25
N ASP A 463 28.42 -10.43 -2.71
CA ASP A 463 29.82 -10.16 -2.31
C ASP A 463 29.94 -9.94 -0.80
N GLU A 464 29.01 -9.22 -0.19
CA GLU A 464 28.99 -8.97 1.25
C GLU A 464 28.86 -10.28 2.06
N LEU A 465 27.91 -11.13 1.67
CA LEU A 465 27.64 -12.42 2.32
C LEU A 465 28.80 -13.39 2.14
N MET A 466 29.39 -13.46 0.95
CA MET A 466 30.52 -14.36 0.65
C MET A 466 31.80 -13.96 1.39
N ASN A 467 32.01 -12.66 1.61
CA ASN A 467 33.18 -12.14 2.35
C ASN A 467 32.92 -11.96 3.85
N LEU A 468 31.72 -12.26 4.34
CA LEU A 468 31.30 -12.05 5.72
C LEU A 468 31.57 -10.60 6.20
N ASN A 469 31.36 -9.62 5.32
CA ASN A 469 31.38 -8.21 5.72
C ASN A 469 30.00 -7.84 6.25
N VAL A 470 29.89 -7.21 7.42
CA VAL A 470 28.56 -6.87 7.99
C VAL A 470 28.40 -5.36 8.01
N GLU A 471 28.02 -4.77 6.88
CA GLU A 471 27.97 -3.31 6.77
C GLU A 471 26.80 -2.83 5.91
N GLN A 472 26.71 -3.22 4.63
CA GLN A 472 25.80 -2.57 3.68
C GLN A 472 24.39 -3.12 3.79
N MET A 473 24.24 -4.43 3.98
CA MET A 473 22.94 -5.08 4.25
C MET A 473 22.24 -4.52 5.49
N ASN A 474 22.95 -3.85 6.41
CA ASN A 474 22.31 -3.25 7.57
C ASN A 474 21.59 -1.92 7.24
N HIS A 475 22.00 -1.25 6.16
CA HIS A 475 21.49 0.06 5.76
C HIS A 475 20.46 0.01 4.63
N GLN A 476 20.18 -1.18 4.10
CA GLN A 476 19.31 -1.37 2.93
C GLN A 476 18.42 -2.59 3.17
N PHE A 477 17.11 -2.47 2.97
CA PHE A 477 16.19 -3.60 2.99
C PHE A 477 16.11 -4.23 1.61
N LEU A 478 15.91 -5.55 1.53
CA LEU A 478 15.78 -6.28 0.26
C LEU A 478 14.34 -6.56 -0.15
N LEU A 479 13.43 -6.43 0.81
CA LEU A 479 11.99 -6.67 0.66
C LEU A 479 11.26 -5.75 1.64
N ASP A 480 10.06 -5.29 1.28
CA ASP A 480 9.18 -4.56 2.18
C ASP A 480 7.96 -5.39 2.54
N ALA A 481 7.92 -5.87 3.79
CA ALA A 481 6.83 -6.71 4.30
C ALA A 481 5.47 -5.99 4.38
N GLN A 482 5.43 -4.66 4.26
CA GLN A 482 4.21 -3.87 4.24
C GLN A 482 3.77 -3.48 2.82
N ALA A 483 4.56 -3.80 1.79
CA ALA A 483 4.19 -3.53 0.42
C ALA A 483 3.01 -4.43 -0.02
N LYS A 484 2.31 -4.00 -1.08
CA LYS A 484 1.22 -4.79 -1.69
C LYS A 484 1.75 -6.16 -2.14
N ASP A 485 0.91 -7.19 -2.10
CA ASP A 485 1.32 -8.58 -2.39
C ASP A 485 2.04 -8.74 -3.74
N TYR A 486 1.57 -8.04 -4.78
CA TYR A 486 2.22 -8.08 -6.10
C TYR A 486 3.62 -7.44 -6.10
N ILE A 487 3.84 -6.44 -5.26
CA ILE A 487 5.16 -5.79 -5.10
C ILE A 487 6.10 -6.74 -4.37
N GLN A 488 5.64 -7.39 -3.30
CA GLN A 488 6.45 -8.39 -2.59
C GLN A 488 6.83 -9.55 -3.51
N ALA A 489 5.88 -10.05 -4.33
CA ALA A 489 6.18 -11.06 -5.35
C ALA A 489 7.25 -10.59 -6.36
N THR A 490 7.21 -9.31 -6.73
CA THR A 490 8.20 -8.67 -7.61
C THR A 490 9.57 -8.53 -6.94
N GLN A 491 9.62 -8.07 -5.69
CA GLN A 491 10.84 -7.96 -4.88
C GLN A 491 11.50 -9.32 -4.70
N ASN A 492 10.70 -10.36 -4.41
CA ASN A 492 11.19 -11.74 -4.34
C ASN A 492 11.85 -12.16 -5.66
N ARG A 493 11.18 -11.94 -6.80
CA ARG A 493 11.68 -12.36 -8.12
C ARG A 493 12.90 -11.59 -8.59
N LEU A 494 12.96 -10.28 -8.36
CA LEU A 494 14.00 -9.40 -8.92
C LEU A 494 15.16 -9.12 -7.95
N VAL A 495 14.99 -9.41 -6.65
CA VAL A 495 16.01 -9.14 -5.61
C VAL A 495 16.40 -10.44 -4.91
N LEU A 496 15.49 -11.08 -4.17
CA LEU A 496 15.86 -12.23 -3.33
C LEU A 496 16.26 -13.47 -4.15
N GLN A 497 15.50 -13.79 -5.21
CA GLN A 497 15.73 -14.98 -6.03
C GLN A 497 17.09 -14.91 -6.78
N PRO A 498 17.48 -13.80 -7.44
CA PRO A 498 18.81 -13.69 -8.03
C PRO A 498 19.95 -13.82 -7.01
N ILE A 499 19.79 -13.24 -5.81
CA ILE A 499 20.78 -13.41 -4.72
C ILE A 499 20.86 -14.89 -4.32
N ALA A 500 19.71 -15.54 -4.11
CA ALA A 500 19.63 -16.94 -3.76
C ALA A 500 20.28 -17.86 -4.81
N GLU A 501 19.98 -17.64 -6.09
CA GLU A 501 20.54 -18.41 -7.21
C GLU A 501 22.06 -18.26 -7.29
N LEU A 502 22.58 -17.04 -7.18
CA LEU A 502 24.02 -16.78 -7.17
C LEU A 502 24.71 -17.42 -5.96
N LEU A 503 24.12 -17.32 -4.77
CA LEU A 503 24.67 -17.96 -3.56
C LEU A 503 24.67 -19.48 -3.67
N ILE A 504 23.59 -20.09 -4.18
CA ILE A 504 23.51 -21.54 -4.40
C ILE A 504 24.52 -21.97 -5.48
N GLN A 505 24.70 -21.18 -6.54
CA GLN A 505 25.68 -21.46 -7.59
C GLN A 505 27.11 -21.43 -7.05
N GLN A 506 27.45 -20.46 -6.20
CA GLN A 506 28.79 -20.29 -5.65
C GLN A 506 29.10 -21.26 -4.51
N LEU A 507 28.15 -21.51 -3.60
CA LEU A 507 28.34 -22.39 -2.44
C LEU A 507 27.97 -23.85 -2.74
N GLY A 508 27.20 -24.09 -3.80
CA GLY A 508 26.90 -25.41 -4.37
C GLY A 508 25.61 -26.05 -3.88
N ASN A 509 25.18 -25.81 -2.63
CA ASN A 509 23.89 -26.32 -2.13
C ASN A 509 23.33 -25.47 -0.98
N ARG A 510 22.03 -25.66 -0.69
CA ARG A 510 21.28 -24.93 0.33
C ARG A 510 21.84 -25.08 1.75
N GLU A 511 22.44 -26.22 2.07
CA GLU A 511 23.01 -26.47 3.41
C GLU A 511 24.29 -25.65 3.65
N LYS A 512 25.15 -25.54 2.63
CA LYS A 512 26.32 -24.65 2.69
C LYS A 512 25.92 -23.18 2.75
N VAL A 513 24.84 -22.80 2.06
CA VAL A 513 24.23 -21.46 2.19
C VAL A 513 23.78 -21.24 3.63
N ARG A 514 23.04 -22.18 4.24
CA ARG A 514 22.64 -22.12 5.65
C ARG A 514 23.84 -21.91 6.58
N GLN A 515 24.91 -22.67 6.39
CA GLN A 515 26.13 -22.56 7.20
C GLN A 515 26.81 -21.19 7.06
N GLY A 516 26.98 -20.70 5.83
CA GLY A 516 27.56 -19.38 5.56
C GLY A 516 26.72 -18.24 6.14
N LEU A 517 25.40 -18.30 5.98
CA LEU A 517 24.49 -17.29 6.53
C LEU A 517 24.41 -17.34 8.07
N ASN A 518 24.56 -18.52 8.68
CA ASN A 518 24.66 -18.63 10.14
C ASN A 518 25.98 -18.04 10.67
N GLN A 519 27.09 -18.19 9.94
CA GLN A 519 28.36 -17.51 10.27
C GLN A 519 28.23 -15.99 10.17
N TYR A 520 27.56 -15.50 9.12
CA TYR A 520 27.25 -14.08 8.98
C TYR A 520 26.39 -13.58 10.16
N LEU A 521 25.34 -14.32 10.52
CA LEU A 521 24.48 -13.98 11.67
C LEU A 521 25.29 -13.89 12.98
N ALA A 522 26.21 -14.83 13.22
CA ALA A 522 27.09 -14.79 14.39
C ALA A 522 27.99 -13.54 14.39
N GLN A 523 28.53 -13.14 13.23
CA GLN A 523 29.33 -11.93 13.10
C GLN A 523 28.50 -10.65 13.29
N LEU A 524 27.26 -10.62 12.78
CA LEU A 524 26.31 -9.53 13.01
C LEU A 524 26.02 -9.34 14.50
N LYS A 525 25.83 -10.43 15.25
CA LYS A 525 25.66 -10.38 16.71
C LYS A 525 26.89 -9.83 17.42
N SER A 526 28.09 -10.16 16.94
CA SER A 526 29.34 -9.67 17.55
C SER A 526 29.52 -8.15 17.43
N LYS A 527 28.85 -7.50 16.47
CA LYS A 527 28.88 -6.05 16.30
C LYS A 527 27.89 -5.28 17.20
N GLU A 528 27.08 -5.98 18.01
CA GLU A 528 26.04 -5.40 18.88
C GLU A 528 25.09 -4.46 18.11
N GLN A 529 24.80 -4.81 16.85
CA GLN A 529 23.94 -4.00 15.99
C GLN A 529 22.47 -4.14 16.42
N THR A 530 21.97 -3.16 17.18
CA THR A 530 20.59 -3.16 17.72
C THR A 530 19.55 -2.60 16.75
N SER A 531 19.95 -2.01 15.63
CA SER A 531 19.06 -1.43 14.61
C SER A 531 19.57 -1.66 13.19
N GLY A 532 18.66 -2.04 12.28
CA GLY A 532 18.93 -2.14 10.85
C GLY A 532 18.19 -3.27 10.17
N TYR A 533 18.57 -3.53 8.92
CA TYR A 533 17.88 -4.49 8.04
C TYR A 533 18.61 -5.82 7.88
N ALA A 534 19.86 -5.95 8.35
CA ALA A 534 20.70 -7.11 8.02
C ALA A 534 20.08 -8.44 8.47
N ALA A 535 19.62 -8.52 9.73
CA ALA A 535 19.00 -9.74 10.25
C ALA A 535 17.67 -10.07 9.56
N GLY A 536 16.85 -9.06 9.27
CA GLY A 536 15.61 -9.24 8.51
C GLY A 536 15.85 -9.72 7.08
N ASN A 537 16.83 -9.13 6.40
CA ASN A 537 17.27 -9.54 5.07
C ASN A 537 17.76 -10.98 5.04
N LEU A 538 18.58 -11.40 6.01
CA LEU A 538 19.02 -12.80 6.14
C LEU A 538 17.84 -13.75 6.29
N LEU A 539 16.88 -13.40 7.15
CA LEU A 539 15.69 -14.22 7.39
C LEU A 539 14.82 -14.35 6.13
N ASN A 540 14.60 -13.25 5.42
CA ASN A 540 13.89 -13.23 4.13
C ASN A 540 14.61 -14.09 3.08
N LEU A 541 15.94 -13.98 2.96
CA LEU A 541 16.75 -14.78 2.03
C LEU A 541 16.66 -16.28 2.36
N LEU A 542 16.91 -16.68 3.60
CA LEU A 542 16.83 -18.07 4.05
C LEU A 542 15.45 -18.68 3.77
N TRP A 543 14.39 -17.93 4.11
CA TRP A 543 13.03 -18.34 3.86
C TRP A 543 12.72 -18.50 2.37
N SER A 544 13.11 -17.54 1.53
CA SER A 544 12.91 -17.59 0.07
C SER A 544 13.58 -18.81 -0.59
N MET A 545 14.67 -19.30 -0.01
CA MET A 545 15.41 -20.48 -0.47
C MET A 545 14.82 -21.81 0.02
N GLY A 546 13.82 -21.77 0.90
CA GLY A 546 13.30 -22.96 1.58
C GLY A 546 14.35 -23.63 2.46
N VAL A 547 15.23 -22.84 3.08
CA VAL A 547 16.20 -23.32 4.07
C VAL A 547 15.50 -23.48 5.41
N ASP A 548 15.80 -24.57 6.11
CA ASP A 548 15.30 -24.76 7.48
C ASP A 548 15.87 -23.69 8.42
N LEU A 549 14.97 -22.94 9.04
CA LEU A 549 15.29 -21.83 9.94
C LEU A 549 15.52 -22.30 11.38
N SER A 550 15.25 -23.57 11.68
CA SER A 550 15.23 -24.06 13.05
C SER A 550 16.54 -23.84 13.78
N GLU A 551 16.44 -23.49 15.07
CA GLU A 551 17.59 -23.31 15.98
C GLU A 551 18.52 -22.12 15.65
N LEU A 552 18.16 -21.27 14.67
CA LEU A 552 18.88 -20.02 14.43
C LEU A 552 18.65 -19.02 15.56
N ASP A 553 19.67 -18.21 15.85
CA ASP A 553 19.65 -17.27 16.96
C ASP A 553 19.74 -15.82 16.50
N PHE A 554 18.58 -15.14 16.51
CA PHE A 554 18.43 -13.73 16.18
C PHE A 554 18.27 -12.84 17.43
N SER A 555 18.66 -13.33 18.61
CA SER A 555 18.54 -12.57 19.85
C SER A 555 19.31 -11.25 19.79
N HIS A 556 18.72 -10.21 20.39
CA HIS A 556 19.27 -8.84 20.49
C HIS A 556 19.43 -8.09 19.15
N LEU A 557 18.86 -8.59 18.05
CA LEU A 557 18.94 -7.96 16.72
C LEU A 557 17.64 -7.29 16.31
N ALA A 558 17.74 -6.25 15.47
CA ALA A 558 16.59 -5.72 14.75
C ALA A 558 16.23 -6.57 13.54
N ILE A 559 15.02 -7.11 13.52
CA ILE A 559 14.47 -7.97 12.49
C ILE A 559 13.35 -7.17 11.83
N TRP A 560 13.73 -6.26 10.95
CA TRP A 560 12.83 -5.33 10.27
C TRP A 560 12.48 -5.81 8.86
N LYS A 561 11.31 -5.41 8.35
CA LYS A 561 10.82 -5.69 7.00
C LYS A 561 10.71 -7.19 6.67
N VAL A 562 10.34 -8.01 7.66
CA VAL A 562 10.08 -9.45 7.48
C VAL A 562 8.57 -9.73 7.55
N TYR A 563 8.08 -10.52 6.61
CA TYR A 563 6.72 -11.07 6.64
C TYR A 563 6.75 -12.46 7.29
N LEU A 564 6.47 -12.52 8.59
CA LEU A 564 6.66 -13.74 9.40
C LEU A 564 5.52 -14.76 9.25
N GLN A 565 4.41 -14.38 8.62
CA GLN A 565 3.27 -15.28 8.47
C GLN A 565 3.67 -16.52 7.65
N GLY A 566 3.37 -17.70 8.19
CA GLY A 566 3.66 -18.99 7.54
C GLY A 566 5.12 -19.44 7.61
N MET A 567 6.04 -18.62 8.14
CA MET A 567 7.43 -19.02 8.36
C MET A 567 7.53 -20.09 9.45
N GLN A 568 8.28 -21.16 9.16
CA GLN A 568 8.54 -22.24 10.12
C GLN A 568 9.68 -21.85 11.06
N LEU A 569 9.34 -21.22 12.20
CA LEU A 569 10.30 -20.63 13.14
C LEU A 569 10.55 -21.52 14.37
N HIS A 570 10.60 -22.84 14.19
CA HIS A 570 10.75 -23.79 15.29
C HIS A 570 12.08 -23.58 16.04
N ARG A 571 12.02 -23.32 17.35
CA ARG A 571 13.21 -23.05 18.20
C ARG A 571 14.10 -21.91 17.72
N VAL A 572 13.59 -20.99 16.90
CA VAL A 572 14.33 -19.77 16.55
C VAL A 572 14.35 -18.84 17.75
N ASN A 573 15.53 -18.38 18.14
CA ASN A 573 15.69 -17.51 19.30
C ASN A 573 15.52 -16.04 18.90
N PHE A 574 14.40 -15.42 19.31
CA PHE A 574 14.12 -13.99 19.15
C PHE A 574 14.23 -13.21 20.46
N ARG A 575 14.94 -13.72 21.47
CA ARG A 575 15.08 -13.04 22.76
C ARG A 575 15.61 -11.62 22.57
N GLN A 576 14.86 -10.62 23.06
CA GLN A 576 15.20 -9.20 22.94
C GLN A 576 15.43 -8.71 21.49
N ALA A 577 14.88 -9.41 20.48
CA ALA A 577 14.88 -8.93 19.12
C ALA A 577 13.87 -7.77 18.94
N ASP A 578 14.20 -6.79 18.11
CA ASP A 578 13.27 -5.73 17.71
C ASP A 578 12.57 -6.11 16.40
N LEU A 579 11.27 -6.42 16.50
CA LEU A 579 10.41 -6.81 15.38
C LEU A 579 9.41 -5.71 15.00
N SER A 580 9.60 -4.47 15.49
CA SER A 580 8.63 -3.37 15.38
C SER A 580 8.29 -2.96 13.95
N LYS A 581 9.17 -3.25 12.97
CA LYS A 581 8.97 -2.99 11.54
C LYS A 581 8.70 -4.25 10.71
N SER A 582 8.29 -5.34 11.36
CA SER A 582 7.94 -6.62 10.70
C SER A 582 6.46 -6.92 10.83
N VAL A 583 5.95 -7.77 9.94
CA VAL A 583 4.53 -8.11 9.84
C VAL A 583 4.30 -9.54 10.33
N PHE A 584 3.32 -9.72 11.21
CA PHE A 584 3.01 -11.00 11.87
C PHE A 584 1.69 -11.63 11.42
N THR A 585 0.89 -10.92 10.63
CA THR A 585 -0.56 -11.09 10.68
C THR A 585 -1.09 -12.31 9.94
N GLN A 586 -1.82 -13.17 10.66
CA GLN A 586 -3.28 -13.20 10.48
C GLN A 586 -3.89 -12.31 11.57
N ILE A 587 -4.59 -11.22 11.21
CA ILE A 587 -5.39 -10.47 12.20
C ILE A 587 -6.65 -11.29 12.45
N SER A 588 -6.64 -12.09 13.50
CA SER A 588 -7.82 -12.83 13.98
C SER A 588 -8.26 -12.18 15.29
N GLY A 589 -9.13 -11.17 15.23
CA GLY A 589 -9.80 -10.56 16.39
C GLY A 589 -8.90 -10.11 17.56
N ASP A 590 -9.53 -9.60 18.63
CA ASP A 590 -8.81 -9.41 19.89
C ASP A 590 -8.78 -10.73 20.66
N ILE A 591 -7.58 -11.18 21.09
CA ILE A 591 -7.41 -12.34 21.97
C ILE A 591 -7.54 -11.86 23.42
N LEU A 592 -8.67 -12.18 24.05
CA LEU A 592 -8.97 -11.71 25.41
C LEU A 592 -8.77 -12.78 26.49
N SER A 593 -8.67 -14.05 26.09
CA SER A 593 -8.48 -15.16 27.02
C SER A 593 -7.70 -16.30 26.36
N VAL A 594 -6.89 -16.98 27.17
CA VAL A 594 -6.07 -18.12 26.74
C VAL A 594 -5.93 -19.12 27.88
N VAL A 595 -6.03 -20.42 27.57
CA VAL A 595 -5.85 -21.49 28.55
C VAL A 595 -5.29 -22.74 27.90
N PHE A 596 -4.31 -23.39 28.54
CA PHE A 596 -3.82 -24.71 28.14
C PHE A 596 -4.83 -25.78 28.53
N ASN A 597 -4.93 -26.83 27.72
CA ASN A 597 -5.58 -28.04 28.19
C ASN A 597 -4.74 -28.71 29.31
N PRO A 598 -5.34 -29.59 30.13
CA PRO A 598 -4.63 -30.17 31.27
C PRO A 598 -3.35 -30.95 30.92
N GLU A 599 -3.30 -31.53 29.72
CA GLU A 599 -2.12 -32.27 29.22
C GLU A 599 -1.00 -31.35 28.70
N GLY A 600 -1.28 -30.05 28.49
CA GLY A 600 -0.31 -29.08 27.98
C GLY A 600 0.03 -29.23 26.49
N ASN A 601 -0.67 -30.08 25.74
CA ASN A 601 -0.45 -30.32 24.31
C ASN A 601 -1.42 -29.53 23.41
N GLY A 602 -2.44 -28.90 23.99
CA GLY A 602 -3.41 -28.05 23.30
C GLY A 602 -3.67 -26.73 24.00
N LEU A 603 -4.16 -25.74 23.24
CA LEU A 603 -4.46 -24.39 23.70
C LEU A 603 -5.88 -24.00 23.27
N ALA A 604 -6.63 -23.32 24.14
CA ALA A 604 -7.86 -22.64 23.75
C ALA A 604 -7.66 -21.12 23.84
N THR A 605 -8.11 -20.39 22.83
CA THR A 605 -8.08 -18.92 22.80
C THR A 605 -9.48 -18.37 22.55
N GLY A 606 -9.89 -17.37 23.33
CA GLY A 606 -11.09 -16.59 23.08
C GLY A 606 -10.75 -15.44 22.14
N ILE A 607 -11.24 -15.52 20.90
CA ILE A 607 -11.01 -14.57 19.82
C ILE A 607 -12.34 -13.95 19.42
N ASP A 608 -12.53 -12.68 19.76
CA ASP A 608 -13.84 -12.02 19.69
C ASP A 608 -14.94 -12.89 20.32
N ARG A 609 -15.89 -13.37 19.50
CA ARG A 609 -17.07 -14.16 19.89
C ARG A 609 -16.84 -15.68 19.79
N THR A 610 -15.67 -16.07 19.31
CA THR A 610 -15.34 -17.45 18.97
C THR A 610 -14.27 -17.97 19.91
N ILE A 611 -14.27 -19.27 20.15
CA ILE A 611 -13.17 -19.94 20.83
C ILE A 611 -12.46 -20.79 19.79
N VAL A 612 -11.13 -20.65 19.69
CA VAL A 612 -10.32 -21.43 18.77
C VAL A 612 -9.45 -22.40 19.57
N ILE A 613 -9.45 -23.65 19.14
CA ILE A 613 -8.66 -24.73 19.75
C ILE A 613 -7.46 -25.02 18.86
N TRP A 614 -6.29 -25.08 19.47
CA TRP A 614 -5.01 -25.22 18.79
C TRP A 614 -4.26 -26.44 19.30
N GLN A 615 -3.56 -27.12 18.41
CA GLN A 615 -2.56 -28.11 18.76
C GLN A 615 -1.18 -27.45 18.78
N ILE A 616 -0.47 -27.60 19.89
CA ILE A 616 0.81 -26.90 20.09
C ILE A 616 1.93 -27.51 19.25
N ALA A 617 1.91 -28.84 19.06
CA ALA A 617 2.99 -29.55 18.38
C ALA A 617 3.24 -29.07 16.94
N ASN A 618 2.21 -28.62 16.24
CA ASN A 618 2.24 -28.18 14.84
C ASN A 618 1.65 -26.77 14.64
N SER A 619 1.27 -26.08 15.72
CA SER A 619 0.63 -24.75 15.67
C SER A 619 -0.60 -24.69 14.75
N GLN A 620 -1.35 -25.79 14.62
CA GLN A 620 -2.54 -25.84 13.79
C GLN A 620 -3.80 -25.60 14.60
N GLN A 621 -4.74 -24.87 14.01
CA GLN A 621 -6.12 -24.82 14.48
C GLN A 621 -6.74 -26.20 14.31
N CYS A 622 -7.21 -26.79 15.41
CA CYS A 622 -7.97 -28.03 15.38
C CYS A 622 -9.41 -27.78 14.95
N PHE A 623 -10.09 -26.88 15.66
CA PHE A 623 -11.49 -26.51 15.40
C PHE A 623 -11.86 -25.22 16.13
N SER A 624 -13.03 -24.67 15.82
CA SER A 624 -13.57 -23.47 16.45
C SER A 624 -14.94 -23.73 17.06
N LEU A 625 -15.17 -23.21 18.25
CA LEU A 625 -16.44 -23.27 18.96
C LEU A 625 -17.14 -21.91 18.81
N GLN A 626 -18.30 -21.91 18.17
CA GLN A 626 -19.11 -20.72 17.93
C GLN A 626 -20.41 -20.76 18.73
N GLY A 627 -20.83 -19.60 19.24
CA GLY A 627 -22.13 -19.48 19.88
C GLY A 627 -22.29 -18.28 20.81
N HIS A 628 -21.20 -17.75 21.37
CA HIS A 628 -21.27 -16.49 22.10
C HIS A 628 -21.66 -15.33 21.17
N THR A 629 -22.39 -14.36 21.72
CA THR A 629 -22.88 -13.20 20.93
C THR A 629 -22.04 -11.95 21.15
N ALA A 630 -21.11 -11.97 22.11
CA ALA A 630 -20.15 -10.92 22.41
C ALA A 630 -18.80 -11.53 22.81
N TRP A 631 -17.83 -10.68 23.15
CA TRP A 631 -16.45 -11.06 23.46
C TRP A 631 -16.32 -12.18 24.50
N VAL A 632 -15.45 -13.17 24.23
CA VAL A 632 -15.11 -14.28 25.13
C VAL A 632 -13.92 -13.89 25.99
N THR A 633 -14.20 -13.53 27.23
CA THR A 633 -13.26 -12.89 28.15
C THR A 633 -12.67 -13.82 29.20
N ALA A 634 -13.21 -15.04 29.34
CA ALA A 634 -12.68 -16.03 30.26
C ALA A 634 -12.80 -17.43 29.68
N LEU A 635 -11.80 -18.27 29.94
CA LEU A 635 -11.78 -19.68 29.59
C LEU A 635 -11.25 -20.50 30.76
N GLY A 636 -11.74 -21.73 30.92
CA GLY A 636 -11.20 -22.68 31.88
C GLY A 636 -11.50 -24.11 31.44
N TYR A 637 -10.47 -24.96 31.40
CA TYR A 637 -10.66 -26.40 31.19
C TYR A 637 -11.07 -27.09 32.48
N SER A 638 -11.92 -28.10 32.36
CA SER A 638 -12.10 -29.08 33.43
C SER A 638 -10.79 -29.85 33.65
N PRO A 639 -10.53 -30.35 34.88
CA PRO A 639 -9.29 -31.08 35.18
C PRO A 639 -9.08 -32.34 34.32
N ASP A 640 -10.15 -32.98 33.86
CA ASP A 640 -10.13 -34.14 32.97
C ASP A 640 -9.99 -33.78 31.48
N GLY A 641 -10.01 -32.48 31.13
CA GLY A 641 -9.88 -31.97 29.77
C GLY A 641 -11.09 -32.20 28.86
N GLN A 642 -12.14 -32.86 29.35
CA GLN A 642 -13.32 -33.19 28.54
C GLN A 642 -14.22 -31.99 28.27
N TRP A 643 -14.18 -31.00 29.16
CA TRP A 643 -15.05 -29.84 29.13
C TRP A 643 -14.24 -28.55 29.10
N LEU A 644 -14.69 -27.60 28.30
CA LEU A 644 -14.21 -26.22 28.32
C LEU A 644 -15.35 -25.33 28.79
N ALA A 645 -15.10 -24.50 29.79
CA ALA A 645 -16.02 -23.43 30.18
C ALA A 645 -15.55 -22.10 29.59
N SER A 646 -16.49 -21.27 29.14
CA SER A 646 -16.22 -19.94 28.62
C SER A 646 -17.16 -18.89 29.20
N GLY A 647 -16.63 -17.71 29.48
CA GLY A 647 -17.36 -16.56 30.01
C GLY A 647 -17.28 -15.41 29.03
N SER A 648 -18.38 -14.67 28.88
CA SER A 648 -18.50 -13.65 27.84
C SER A 648 -19.15 -12.35 28.33
N HIS A 649 -18.90 -11.31 27.55
CA HIS A 649 -19.64 -10.05 27.61
C HIS A 649 -21.13 -10.20 27.24
N ASP A 650 -21.57 -11.35 26.74
CA ASP A 650 -23.00 -11.66 26.54
C ASP A 650 -23.73 -12.10 27.82
N HIS A 651 -23.06 -12.00 28.97
CA HIS A 651 -23.55 -12.32 30.31
C HIS A 651 -23.75 -13.82 30.56
N SER A 652 -23.37 -14.68 29.62
CA SER A 652 -23.50 -16.12 29.78
C SER A 652 -22.15 -16.78 30.11
N VAL A 653 -22.25 -17.93 30.77
CA VAL A 653 -21.18 -18.93 30.81
C VAL A 653 -21.61 -20.10 29.94
N ARG A 654 -20.74 -20.63 29.09
CA ARG A 654 -21.04 -21.82 28.27
C ARG A 654 -20.12 -22.97 28.62
N LEU A 655 -20.69 -24.17 28.59
CA LEU A 655 -19.96 -25.43 28.73
C LEU A 655 -19.89 -26.11 27.36
N TRP A 656 -18.69 -26.38 26.91
CA TRP A 656 -18.40 -27.00 25.62
C TRP A 656 -17.86 -28.39 25.86
N ASN A 657 -18.41 -29.36 25.12
CA ASN A 657 -17.88 -30.71 25.14
C ASN A 657 -16.77 -30.80 24.10
N MET A 658 -15.54 -31.10 24.52
CA MET A 658 -14.36 -31.08 23.64
C MET A 658 -14.31 -32.25 22.64
N GLN A 659 -15.05 -33.33 22.90
CA GLN A 659 -15.12 -34.48 22.01
C GLN A 659 -16.12 -34.26 20.87
N THR A 660 -17.30 -33.72 21.19
CA THR A 660 -18.38 -33.45 20.22
C THR A 660 -18.27 -32.07 19.57
N GLN A 661 -17.49 -31.16 20.17
CA GLN A 661 -17.30 -29.77 19.71
C GLN A 661 -18.58 -28.91 19.77
N GLU A 662 -19.55 -29.34 20.58
CA GLU A 662 -20.84 -28.67 20.72
C GLU A 662 -20.97 -27.94 22.06
N CYS A 663 -21.80 -26.89 22.06
CA CYS A 663 -22.22 -26.22 23.28
C CYS A 663 -23.22 -27.13 24.01
N HIS A 664 -22.78 -27.73 25.13
CA HIS A 664 -23.61 -28.62 25.92
C HIS A 664 -24.62 -27.85 26.78
N LYS A 665 -24.18 -26.74 27.40
CA LYS A 665 -25.03 -25.91 28.27
C LYS A 665 -24.69 -24.43 28.17
N ILE A 666 -25.73 -23.62 28.32
CA ILE A 666 -25.63 -22.17 28.51
C ILE A 666 -26.13 -21.86 29.92
N LEU A 667 -25.22 -21.44 30.79
CA LEU A 667 -25.48 -21.09 32.18
C LEU A 667 -25.85 -19.61 32.24
N GLN A 668 -27.14 -19.35 32.45
CA GLN A 668 -27.71 -18.01 32.55
C GLN A 668 -27.88 -17.60 34.01
N GLY A 669 -27.58 -16.34 34.31
CA GLY A 669 -27.81 -15.78 35.65
C GLY A 669 -26.96 -14.56 36.01
N HIS A 670 -25.82 -14.37 35.35
CA HIS A 670 -25.07 -13.12 35.49
C HIS A 670 -25.84 -11.95 34.85
N THR A 671 -25.77 -10.78 35.47
CA THR A 671 -26.50 -9.57 34.99
C THR A 671 -25.61 -8.60 34.23
N SER A 672 -24.32 -8.91 34.10
CA SER A 672 -23.32 -8.14 33.38
C SER A 672 -22.21 -9.07 32.88
N TRP A 673 -21.15 -8.51 32.32
CA TRP A 673 -20.03 -9.23 31.69
C TRP A 673 -19.37 -10.24 32.65
N VAL A 674 -19.12 -11.45 32.15
CA VAL A 674 -18.40 -12.50 32.89
C VAL A 674 -16.92 -12.43 32.57
N GLN A 675 -16.08 -12.13 33.56
CA GLN A 675 -14.64 -11.87 33.35
C GLN A 675 -13.73 -12.96 33.92
N ALA A 676 -14.25 -13.83 34.78
CA ALA A 676 -13.46 -14.86 35.45
C ALA A 676 -14.22 -16.18 35.49
N ILE A 677 -13.50 -17.27 35.25
CA ILE A 677 -13.98 -18.64 35.38
C ILE A 677 -12.88 -19.48 36.02
N ALA A 678 -13.26 -20.40 36.91
CA ALA A 678 -12.34 -21.39 37.48
C ALA A 678 -13.07 -22.70 37.79
N TYR A 679 -12.50 -23.83 37.39
CA TYR A 679 -12.93 -25.15 37.86
C TYR A 679 -12.31 -25.47 39.22
N ASN A 680 -13.03 -26.23 40.05
CA ASN A 680 -12.44 -26.87 41.20
C ASN A 680 -11.56 -28.08 40.79
N SER A 681 -10.76 -28.60 41.72
CA SER A 681 -9.83 -29.70 41.40
C SER A 681 -10.48 -31.02 40.98
N THR A 682 -11.76 -31.24 41.30
CA THR A 682 -12.50 -32.45 40.88
C THR A 682 -13.25 -32.25 39.56
N GLY A 683 -13.43 -31.01 39.10
CA GLY A 683 -14.23 -30.67 37.92
C GLY A 683 -15.74 -30.56 38.17
N ASP A 684 -16.23 -30.97 39.35
CA ASP A 684 -17.67 -30.99 39.67
C ASP A 684 -18.28 -29.61 39.85
N LEU A 685 -17.47 -28.61 40.20
CA LEU A 685 -17.90 -27.24 40.43
C LEU A 685 -17.16 -26.27 39.52
N LEU A 686 -17.91 -25.32 38.98
CA LEU A 686 -17.42 -24.18 38.22
C LEU A 686 -17.75 -22.90 38.98
N ALA A 687 -16.77 -22.05 39.21
CA ALA A 687 -16.99 -20.69 39.68
C ALA A 687 -16.92 -19.70 38.51
N SER A 688 -17.83 -18.74 38.47
CA SER A 688 -17.79 -17.62 37.53
C SER A 688 -18.04 -16.29 38.23
N GLY A 689 -17.44 -15.21 37.72
CA GLY A 689 -17.61 -13.88 38.28
C GLY A 689 -17.27 -12.79 37.27
N GLY A 690 -17.77 -11.59 37.51
CA GLY A 690 -17.50 -10.46 36.62
C GLY A 690 -18.05 -9.13 37.09
N ASN A 691 -18.60 -8.36 36.16
CA ASN A 691 -19.00 -6.97 36.37
C ASN A 691 -20.27 -6.80 37.24
N ASP A 692 -21.05 -7.85 37.41
CA ASP A 692 -22.21 -7.85 38.30
C ASP A 692 -21.86 -8.03 39.78
N LYS A 693 -20.56 -8.16 40.09
CA LYS A 693 -19.99 -8.20 41.45
C LYS A 693 -20.38 -9.46 42.23
N GLU A 694 -21.05 -10.40 41.60
CA GLU A 694 -21.42 -11.69 42.17
C GLU A 694 -20.46 -12.77 41.68
N ILE A 695 -20.18 -13.73 42.56
CA ILE A 695 -19.55 -14.99 42.16
C ILE A 695 -20.62 -16.06 42.19
N ARG A 696 -20.78 -16.80 41.10
CA ARG A 696 -21.73 -17.90 40.98
C ARG A 696 -20.98 -19.22 40.96
N ILE A 697 -21.47 -20.18 41.75
CA ILE A 697 -20.98 -21.55 41.76
C ILE A 697 -22.02 -22.40 41.04
N TRP A 698 -21.56 -23.14 40.04
CA TRP A 698 -22.37 -24.00 39.20
C TRP A 698 -21.92 -25.44 39.41
N ARG A 699 -22.89 -26.36 39.38
CA ARG A 699 -22.59 -27.79 39.25
C ARG A 699 -22.32 -28.09 37.78
N SER A 700 -21.10 -28.50 37.44
CA SER A 700 -20.65 -28.63 36.04
C SER A 700 -21.48 -29.61 35.22
N GLN A 701 -21.92 -30.71 35.83
CA GLN A 701 -22.71 -31.75 35.14
C GLN A 701 -24.14 -31.29 34.82
N THR A 702 -24.79 -30.55 35.73
CA THR A 702 -26.21 -30.16 35.56
C THR A 702 -26.37 -28.77 34.98
N GLY A 703 -25.36 -27.90 35.15
CA GLY A 703 -25.42 -26.48 34.85
C GLY A 703 -26.24 -25.68 35.88
N GLU A 704 -26.64 -26.29 37.00
CA GLU A 704 -27.43 -25.60 38.01
C GLU A 704 -26.54 -24.67 38.85
N CYS A 705 -27.02 -23.44 39.08
CA CYS A 705 -26.40 -22.53 40.04
C CYS A 705 -26.72 -23.02 41.46
N VAL A 706 -25.69 -23.56 42.13
CA VAL A 706 -25.84 -24.13 43.48
C VAL A 706 -25.58 -23.09 44.58
N GLN A 707 -24.85 -22.01 44.27
CA GLN A 707 -24.55 -20.97 45.23
C GLN A 707 -24.24 -19.63 44.56
N ILE A 708 -24.65 -18.53 45.18
CA ILE A 708 -24.27 -17.16 44.80
C ILE A 708 -23.52 -16.56 45.99
N LEU A 709 -22.24 -16.26 45.80
CA LEU A 709 -21.39 -15.62 46.81
C LEU A 709 -21.38 -14.12 46.56
N ARG A 710 -21.87 -13.39 47.56
CA ARG A 710 -21.90 -11.92 47.56
C ARG A 710 -20.85 -11.40 48.53
N GLY A 711 -20.30 -10.23 48.22
CA GLY A 711 -19.39 -9.55 49.13
C GLY A 711 -18.48 -8.53 48.46
N HIS A 712 -18.19 -8.67 47.17
CA HIS A 712 -17.42 -7.65 46.45
C HIS A 712 -18.27 -6.41 46.14
N ASN A 713 -17.67 -5.23 46.23
CA ASN A 713 -18.36 -3.96 45.97
C ASN A 713 -18.14 -3.45 44.53
N SER A 714 -17.29 -4.13 43.76
CA SER A 714 -16.92 -3.80 42.38
C SER A 714 -16.65 -5.08 41.57
N ARG A 715 -16.36 -4.92 40.27
CA ARG A 715 -16.16 -6.04 39.34
C ARG A 715 -15.09 -7.02 39.80
N ILE A 716 -15.32 -8.30 39.53
CA ILE A 716 -14.40 -9.40 39.83
C ILE A 716 -13.51 -9.65 38.60
N PHE A 717 -12.20 -9.77 38.81
CA PHE A 717 -11.23 -9.96 37.72
C PHE A 717 -10.75 -11.40 37.58
N SER A 718 -10.55 -12.09 38.69
CA SER A 718 -10.00 -13.45 38.68
C SER A 718 -10.57 -14.27 39.81
N LEU A 719 -10.66 -15.57 39.56
CA LEU A 719 -11.13 -16.60 40.46
C LEU A 719 -10.12 -17.74 40.43
N ALA A 720 -9.82 -18.32 41.59
CA ALA A 720 -8.94 -19.47 41.70
C ALA A 720 -9.39 -20.37 42.85
N PHE A 721 -9.65 -21.64 42.55
CA PHE A 721 -9.83 -22.65 43.59
C PHE A 721 -8.48 -23.04 44.17
N GLN A 722 -8.42 -23.21 45.48
CA GLN A 722 -7.25 -23.83 46.10
C GLN A 722 -7.28 -25.34 45.84
N PRO A 723 -6.17 -25.93 45.36
CA PRO A 723 -6.09 -27.36 45.09
C PRO A 723 -6.46 -28.21 46.30
N GLN A 724 -7.23 -29.29 46.09
CA GLN A 724 -7.62 -30.27 47.13
C GLN A 724 -8.42 -29.68 48.31
N SER A 725 -8.98 -28.48 48.16
CA SER A 725 -9.81 -27.83 49.17
C SER A 725 -11.09 -27.28 48.55
N SER A 726 -12.08 -26.95 49.37
CA SER A 726 -13.29 -26.25 48.93
C SER A 726 -13.17 -24.72 49.06
N MET A 727 -11.95 -24.19 49.08
CA MET A 727 -11.71 -22.75 49.20
C MET A 727 -11.59 -22.10 47.81
N LEU A 728 -12.29 -20.98 47.63
CA LEU A 728 -12.21 -20.14 46.44
C LEU A 728 -11.62 -18.77 46.79
N PHE A 729 -10.64 -18.33 46.01
CA PHE A 729 -10.07 -16.99 46.08
C PHE A 729 -10.62 -16.14 44.94
N SER A 730 -10.92 -14.88 45.23
CA SER A 730 -11.35 -13.91 44.22
C SER A 730 -10.63 -12.58 44.37
N SER A 731 -10.35 -11.93 43.25
CA SER A 731 -9.80 -10.57 43.20
C SER A 731 -10.78 -9.60 42.53
N SER A 732 -10.84 -8.36 43.02
CA SER A 732 -11.81 -7.36 42.55
C SER A 732 -11.20 -5.96 42.45
N SER A 733 -11.83 -5.12 41.63
CA SER A 733 -11.58 -3.68 41.56
C SER A 733 -11.85 -2.93 42.88
N ASP A 734 -12.50 -3.57 43.86
CA ASP A 734 -12.64 -3.02 45.21
C ASP A 734 -11.34 -3.07 46.04
N ARG A 735 -10.23 -3.48 45.42
CA ARG A 735 -8.88 -3.59 46.00
C ARG A 735 -8.78 -4.67 47.09
N MET A 736 -9.67 -5.66 47.07
CA MET A 736 -9.64 -6.78 48.01
C MET A 736 -9.43 -8.12 47.31
N VAL A 737 -8.73 -9.02 48.00
CA VAL A 737 -8.78 -10.46 47.73
C VAL A 737 -9.64 -11.10 48.81
N LYS A 738 -10.64 -11.89 48.41
CA LYS A 738 -11.54 -12.56 49.34
C LYS A 738 -11.42 -14.07 49.22
N THR A 739 -11.58 -14.74 50.36
CA THR A 739 -11.62 -16.20 50.43
C THR A 739 -13.02 -16.65 50.81
N PHE A 740 -13.52 -17.66 50.11
CA PHE A 740 -14.84 -18.23 50.32
C PHE A 740 -14.73 -19.73 50.57
N GLY A 741 -15.23 -20.19 51.71
CA GLY A 741 -15.44 -21.61 51.95
C GLY A 741 -16.71 -22.08 51.24
N ILE A 742 -16.58 -23.02 50.32
CA ILE A 742 -17.71 -23.62 49.60
C ILE A 742 -18.10 -24.89 50.38
N GLN A 743 -19.04 -24.73 51.32
CA GLN A 743 -19.67 -25.83 52.05
C GLN A 743 -21.19 -25.75 51.89
N ASN A 744 -21.85 -26.90 51.96
CA ASN A 744 -23.24 -27.10 51.57
C ASN A 744 -24.31 -26.38 52.42
N ARG A 745 -23.98 -25.42 53.32
CA ARG A 745 -25.05 -24.61 53.95
C ARG A 745 -24.74 -23.29 54.68
N ASP A 746 -23.51 -22.81 54.86
CA ASP A 746 -23.30 -21.44 55.37
C ASP A 746 -21.93 -20.88 54.95
N SER A 747 -21.92 -19.67 54.38
CA SER A 747 -20.70 -19.01 53.89
C SER A 747 -20.04 -18.18 55.00
N ALA A 748 -18.92 -18.65 55.55
CA ALA A 748 -17.95 -17.81 56.25
C ALA A 748 -16.86 -17.37 55.26
N TYR A 749 -16.54 -16.07 55.22
CA TYR A 749 -15.44 -15.53 54.41
C TYR A 749 -14.46 -14.76 55.28
N THR A 750 -13.17 -14.84 54.93
CA THR A 750 -12.08 -14.12 55.59
C THR A 750 -11.49 -13.11 54.61
N HIS A 751 -11.11 -11.93 55.07
CA HIS A 751 -10.60 -10.85 54.22
C HIS A 751 -9.07 -10.76 54.26
N LEU A 752 -8.45 -10.66 53.09
CA LEU A 752 -7.05 -10.26 52.94
C LEU A 752 -7.03 -8.93 52.18
N ARG A 753 -6.68 -7.85 52.89
CA ARG A 753 -6.51 -6.52 52.28
C ARG A 753 -5.06 -6.40 51.80
N LEU A 754 -4.87 -6.38 50.48
CA LEU A 754 -3.59 -6.02 49.90
C LEU A 754 -3.35 -4.52 50.19
N ARG A 755 -2.20 -4.20 50.78
CA ARG A 755 -1.77 -2.82 51.06
C ARG A 755 -1.18 -2.18 49.82
#